data_AF-A0A7C7DUT5-F1
#
_entry.id   AF-A0A7C7DUT5-F1
#
_cell.length_a   1.000
_cell.length_b   1.000
_cell.length_c   1.000
_cell.angle_alpha   90.00
_cell.angle_beta   90.00
_cell.angle_gamma   90.00
#
_symmetry.space_group_name_H-M   'P 1'
#
loop_
_entity.id
_entity.type
_entity.pdbx_description
1 polymer ?
#
loop_
_entity_poly.entity_id
_entity_poly.type
_entity_poly.pdbx_seq_one_letter_code
_entity_poly.pdbx_strand_id
1 'polypeptide(L)'
;MSETQTQSPCGCDERTPPEPSHINPPGQSVLRYRLGDHSALLRRMIARLSQQETPAGARPLAALTTRAADDPSLALLDAAATLGDVLTFYQERIANEGFLRTATERLSVLQLARAIGYELKPGVAASTYLAFTLDDSAAAQAEVTIPAGTQVQSIPVKKGEASQTFETSTDFVARRAWNAIKPRLSRPQDLSKGAKTLYLAGIDTRLQQGDFLLFVGEERRKQRGSEQWDVRRVLTVEAVADKDNPQGGYTVVTWEPGLGSDAPPVKPPQNPEIYVFRQRARRFGFNAPDWRTIPLDVKKEYAGNVTSMPPEWPGFEIKESKKALLELDAAYPKIVPESWIALLTPGYVELYRVLKNETAGVANFGLTGQVTRLELDTPEHLSWFERRQTLVLTQAEQLTPAEEPIFDVVTGKQIEVAGVFTDLTPGQPLIVSGKLSESDPLPTAAVVFVEQVISGAGFTTIVLQEQGLGAAQYIRSETTLYANVVAATHGETTTEALGSGDGSRPHQRFKLKKAPLTYVSAKTPTGAATTLTVRVSSVAWAERPSLYAAEPNDANYVVRIADDGTATVRFGDGKQGARLPTGQENVTATYRVGIGQVGEVGAGALSLLKTRPLGVRGVTNPVAASGAEDPETLESARTNAPQTVLTLDRIVSLQDFTDFANAFAGVGKVQATAIRQGERLLIHLTIADASGDPVASSDALFLNLRGAIDAARDPAAVVELASFTPLTFRLKATVQYDSRYLEADVRAALEDALHTAFAFSAREFGQPVTAAEIMEVMHSVAGVIAVDLDELAYVVAPPSTATQKTLGLVKAIRARNVTADALLPVHAARVVDKTIQPAELLLLDQNGIDLTLVSIP
;
A
#
# COMPACT_ATOMS: atom_id res chain seq x y z
N MET A 1 21.66 27.53 72.35
CA MET A 1 22.05 28.66 73.21
C MET A 1 21.37 29.90 72.66
N SER A 2 20.79 30.69 73.56
CA SER A 2 19.93 31.84 73.32
C SER A 2 20.61 32.96 72.52
N GLU A 3 20.01 33.38 71.41
CA GLU A 3 20.21 34.73 70.87
C GLU A 3 18.89 35.51 70.96
N THR A 4 19.03 36.64 71.63
CA THR A 4 17.99 37.53 72.14
C THR A 4 17.41 38.35 71.00
N GLN A 5 16.20 38.03 70.55
CA GLN A 5 15.42 38.92 69.69
C GLN A 5 14.90 40.09 70.54
N THR A 6 15.49 41.27 70.31
CA THR A 6 15.00 42.54 70.85
C THR A 6 13.77 42.97 70.03
N GLN A 7 12.60 42.90 70.65
CA GLN A 7 11.35 43.46 70.08
C GLN A 7 11.39 44.99 70.13
N SER A 8 11.18 45.63 68.99
CA SER A 8 11.08 47.09 68.84
C SER A 8 9.69 47.61 69.27
N PRO A 9 9.56 48.81 69.88
CA PRO A 9 8.37 49.22 70.65
C PRO A 9 7.23 49.81 69.80
N CYS A 10 7.26 49.72 68.48
CA CYS A 10 6.28 50.37 67.59
C CYS A 10 5.25 49.42 66.96
N GLY A 11 5.29 48.11 67.22
CA GLY A 11 4.33 47.17 66.62
C GLY A 11 4.44 47.02 65.10
N CYS A 12 5.53 47.48 64.50
CA CYS A 12 5.88 47.24 63.11
C CYS A 12 6.90 46.09 63.10
N ASP A 13 6.48 44.87 62.73
CA ASP A 13 7.45 43.84 62.39
C ASP A 13 8.36 44.38 61.28
N GLU A 14 9.68 44.40 61.51
CA GLU A 14 10.69 44.54 60.45
C GLU A 14 10.64 43.31 59.54
N ARG A 15 9.55 43.14 58.78
CA ARG A 15 9.46 42.14 57.73
C ARG A 15 10.17 42.72 56.53
N THR A 16 11.49 42.56 56.48
CA THR A 16 12.21 42.56 55.20
C THR A 16 11.40 41.69 54.25
N PRO A 17 10.77 42.23 53.21
CA PRO A 17 9.99 41.42 52.29
C PRO A 17 10.90 40.33 51.74
N PRO A 18 10.49 39.06 51.77
CA PRO A 18 11.36 37.95 51.38
C PRO A 18 11.99 38.26 50.02
N GLU A 19 13.30 38.05 49.92
CA GLU A 19 13.96 38.18 48.62
C GLU A 19 13.33 37.17 47.67
N PRO A 20 13.11 37.55 46.39
CA PRO A 20 12.60 36.62 45.40
C PRO A 20 13.58 35.46 45.29
N SER A 21 13.07 34.23 45.36
CA SER A 21 13.90 33.06 45.11
C SER A 21 14.22 32.96 43.62
N HIS A 22 15.49 33.14 43.26
CA HIS A 22 16.02 32.93 41.91
C HIS A 22 16.40 31.46 41.63
N ILE A 23 15.93 30.54 42.48
CA ILE A 23 16.24 29.12 42.36
C ILE A 23 15.41 28.54 41.21
N ASN A 24 16.08 28.25 40.11
CA ASN A 24 15.51 27.65 38.90
C ASN A 24 16.06 26.22 38.70
N PRO A 25 15.42 25.19 39.29
CA PRO A 25 15.75 23.80 39.04
C PRO A 25 15.79 23.46 37.54
N PRO A 26 16.63 22.50 37.11
CA PRO A 26 16.59 21.96 35.76
C PRO A 26 15.18 21.43 35.43
N GLY A 27 14.72 21.62 34.19
CA GLY A 27 13.43 21.07 33.76
C GLY A 27 12.19 21.96 33.97
N GLN A 28 12.31 23.21 34.43
CA GLN A 28 11.20 24.19 34.48
C GLN A 28 10.80 24.86 33.16
N SER A 29 9.53 24.78 32.73
CA SER A 29 9.07 25.35 31.45
C SER A 29 9.17 26.88 31.37
N VAL A 30 9.34 27.55 32.51
CA VAL A 30 9.53 29.00 32.63
C VAL A 30 10.59 29.25 33.71
N LEU A 31 11.49 30.19 33.45
CA LEU A 31 12.43 30.71 34.44
C LEU A 31 11.80 31.84 35.24
N ARG A 32 11.98 31.77 36.56
CA ARG A 32 11.66 32.85 37.49
C ARG A 32 12.90 33.71 37.68
N TYR A 33 12.90 34.87 37.04
CA TYR A 33 14.02 35.82 37.07
C TYR A 33 13.59 37.22 37.56
N ARG A 34 12.28 37.43 37.74
CA ARG A 34 11.74 38.70 38.23
C ARG A 34 12.13 38.98 39.68
N LEU A 35 12.64 40.19 39.94
CA LEU A 35 13.04 40.71 41.25
C LEU A 35 11.84 41.16 42.10
N GLY A 36 10.66 41.34 41.51
CA GLY A 36 9.42 41.67 42.20
C GLY A 36 8.44 42.42 41.30
N ASP A 37 7.18 42.44 41.70
CA ASP A 37 6.20 43.36 41.13
C ASP A 37 6.31 44.75 41.76
N HIS A 38 5.63 45.73 41.16
CA HIS A 38 5.53 47.09 41.68
C HIS A 38 5.22 47.12 43.19
N SER A 39 4.20 46.36 43.62
CA SER A 39 3.72 46.38 45.01
C SER A 39 4.77 45.86 46.00
N ALA A 40 5.55 44.85 45.60
CA ALA A 40 6.60 44.24 46.41
C ALA A 40 7.85 45.14 46.46
N LEU A 41 8.20 45.78 45.35
CA LEU A 41 9.31 46.74 45.27
C LEU A 41 9.01 48.00 46.08
N LEU A 42 7.81 48.57 45.95
CA LEU A 42 7.39 49.74 46.71
C LEU A 42 7.38 49.45 48.21
N ARG A 43 6.78 48.31 48.63
CA ARG A 43 6.81 47.89 50.04
C ARG A 43 8.22 47.73 50.59
N ARG A 44 9.16 47.16 49.80
CA ARG A 44 10.58 47.05 50.19
C ARG A 44 11.24 48.40 50.37
N MET A 45 11.03 49.32 49.44
CA MET A 45 11.64 50.64 49.51
C MET A 45 11.10 51.46 50.67
N ILE A 46 9.78 51.41 50.92
CA ILE A 46 9.14 52.05 52.08
C ILE A 46 9.66 51.48 53.39
N ALA A 47 9.80 50.15 53.50
CA ALA A 47 10.31 49.50 54.71
C ALA A 47 11.76 49.90 55.01
N ARG A 48 12.61 50.01 53.97
CA ARG A 48 14.03 50.37 54.14
C ARG A 48 14.29 51.87 54.27
N LEU A 49 13.33 52.73 53.91
CA LEU A 49 13.52 54.18 53.81
C LEU A 49 14.14 54.80 55.07
N SER A 50 13.57 54.50 56.24
CA SER A 50 14.04 55.01 57.54
C SER A 50 15.21 54.21 58.14
N GLN A 51 15.57 53.08 57.53
CA GLN A 51 16.61 52.17 57.99
C GLN A 51 17.95 52.36 57.26
N GLN A 52 18.00 53.21 56.22
CA GLN A 52 19.23 53.47 55.46
C GLN A 52 20.31 54.11 56.34
N GLU A 53 21.47 53.47 56.39
CA GLU A 53 22.60 53.85 57.23
C GLU A 53 23.79 54.27 56.34
N THR A 54 24.41 55.38 56.69
CA THR A 54 25.63 55.87 56.02
C THR A 54 26.85 55.07 56.50
N PRO A 55 28.00 55.11 55.80
CA PRO A 55 29.22 54.44 56.25
C PRO A 55 29.71 54.89 57.65
N ALA A 56 29.27 56.06 58.11
CA ALA A 56 29.56 56.60 59.45
C ALA A 56 28.52 56.18 60.52
N GLY A 57 27.58 55.29 60.19
CA GLY A 57 26.54 54.81 61.11
C GLY A 57 25.33 55.74 61.28
N ALA A 58 25.30 56.90 60.61
CA ALA A 58 24.18 57.83 60.72
C ALA A 58 23.01 57.39 59.83
N ARG A 59 21.77 57.52 60.32
CA ARG A 59 20.51 57.24 59.60
C ARG A 59 19.76 58.54 59.27
N PRO A 60 20.14 59.26 58.21
CA PRO A 60 19.62 60.61 57.93
C PRO A 60 18.11 60.64 57.64
N LEU A 61 17.53 59.52 57.19
CA LEU A 61 16.11 59.39 56.84
C LEU A 61 15.27 58.77 57.97
N ALA A 62 15.83 58.54 59.16
CA ALA A 62 15.11 57.90 60.26
C ALA A 62 13.85 58.67 60.70
N ALA A 63 13.83 60.00 60.52
CA ALA A 63 12.69 60.86 60.83
C ALA A 63 11.57 60.85 59.77
N LEU A 64 11.81 60.25 58.58
CA LEU A 64 10.86 60.24 57.47
C LEU A 64 9.84 59.08 57.63
N THR A 65 8.84 59.30 58.48
CA THR A 65 7.84 58.28 58.87
C THR A 65 6.54 58.32 58.07
N THR A 66 6.34 59.30 57.20
CA THR A 66 5.14 59.45 56.37
C THR A 66 4.88 58.20 55.50
N ARG A 67 3.59 57.85 55.34
CA ARG A 67 3.12 56.74 54.49
C ARG A 67 1.95 57.18 53.62
N ALA A 68 1.73 58.49 53.49
CA ALA A 68 0.67 59.05 52.68
C ALA A 68 1.05 58.97 51.19
N ALA A 69 0.11 58.55 50.35
CA ALA A 69 0.37 58.34 48.92
C ALA A 69 0.58 59.65 48.14
N ASP A 70 0.16 60.79 48.71
CA ASP A 70 0.33 62.14 48.17
C ASP A 70 1.65 62.81 48.62
N ASP A 71 2.46 62.14 49.44
CA ASP A 71 3.77 62.65 49.85
C ASP A 71 4.79 62.54 48.69
N PRO A 72 5.53 63.61 48.34
CA PRO A 72 6.51 63.58 47.27
C PRO A 72 7.60 62.51 47.41
N SER A 73 7.99 62.16 48.64
CA SER A 73 8.99 61.10 48.87
C SER A 73 8.43 59.72 48.53
N LEU A 74 7.15 59.47 48.81
CA LEU A 74 6.46 58.24 48.46
C LEU A 74 6.20 58.18 46.95
N ALA A 75 5.88 59.31 46.31
CA ALA A 75 5.74 59.39 44.85
C ALA A 75 7.05 59.06 44.10
N LEU A 76 8.21 59.45 44.64
CA LEU A 76 9.52 59.07 44.07
C LEU A 76 9.79 57.56 44.23
N LEU A 77 9.42 56.97 45.36
CA LEU A 77 9.54 55.52 45.56
C LEU A 77 8.55 54.75 44.66
N ASP A 78 7.35 55.28 44.46
CA ASP A 78 6.35 54.75 43.55
C ASP A 78 6.87 54.74 42.11
N ALA A 79 7.39 55.87 41.63
CA ALA A 79 8.02 55.96 40.31
C ALA A 79 9.21 55.00 40.14
N ALA A 80 10.07 54.88 41.17
CA ALA A 80 11.16 53.92 41.17
C ALA A 80 10.66 52.46 41.16
N ALA A 81 9.54 52.18 41.84
CA ALA A 81 8.93 50.85 41.88
C ALA A 81 8.36 50.49 40.51
N THR A 82 7.72 51.44 39.83
CA THR A 82 7.22 51.27 38.45
C THR A 82 8.37 51.00 37.49
N LEU A 83 9.46 51.76 37.58
CA LEU A 83 10.65 51.51 36.76
C LEU A 83 11.23 50.12 37.02
N GLY A 84 11.38 49.75 38.30
CA GLY A 84 11.87 48.44 38.70
C GLY A 84 10.99 47.31 38.15
N ASP A 85 9.67 47.45 38.25
CA ASP A 85 8.69 46.49 37.77
C ASP A 85 8.82 46.23 36.26
N VAL A 86 8.90 47.31 35.47
CA VAL A 86 9.08 47.24 34.02
C VAL A 86 10.42 46.61 33.64
N LEU A 87 11.52 47.06 34.26
CA LEU A 87 12.85 46.54 33.97
C LEU A 87 12.96 45.05 34.30
N THR A 88 12.44 44.63 35.47
CA THR A 88 12.56 43.24 35.87
C THR A 88 11.63 42.31 35.07
N PHE A 89 10.48 42.82 34.61
CA PHE A 89 9.63 42.10 33.67
C PHE A 89 10.36 41.80 32.35
N TYR A 90 11.03 42.80 31.76
CA TYR A 90 11.78 42.59 30.51
C TYR A 90 13.00 41.69 30.71
N GLN A 91 13.71 41.81 31.83
CA GLN A 91 14.83 40.90 32.13
C GLN A 91 14.37 39.44 32.23
N GLU A 92 13.22 39.18 32.86
CA GLU A 92 12.67 37.83 32.93
C GLU A 92 12.30 37.29 31.56
N ARG A 93 11.67 38.10 30.71
CA ARG A 93 11.38 37.69 29.33
C ARG A 93 12.65 37.38 28.54
N ILE A 94 13.66 38.26 28.59
CA ILE A 94 14.95 38.03 27.91
C ILE A 94 15.64 36.76 28.44
N ALA A 95 15.60 36.51 29.75
CA ALA A 95 16.17 35.30 30.34
C ALA A 95 15.46 34.03 29.84
N ASN A 96 14.13 34.07 29.73
CA ASN A 96 13.34 32.96 29.19
C ASN A 96 13.69 32.68 27.71
N GLU A 97 13.96 33.72 26.90
CA GLU A 97 14.40 33.55 25.50
C GLU A 97 15.80 32.91 25.34
N GLY A 98 16.58 32.77 26.41
CA GLY A 98 17.95 32.24 26.36
C GLY A 98 18.07 30.71 26.27
N PHE A 99 16.98 29.96 26.46
CA PHE A 99 17.01 28.50 26.44
C PHE A 99 15.90 27.94 25.56
N LEU A 100 16.20 26.88 24.80
CA LEU A 100 15.25 26.26 23.86
C LEU A 100 13.91 25.94 24.51
N ARG A 101 13.91 25.42 25.74
CA ARG A 101 12.70 24.98 26.42
C ARG A 101 11.84 26.12 26.98
N THR A 102 12.44 27.26 27.30
CA THR A 102 11.73 28.41 27.93
C THR A 102 11.48 29.56 26.97
N ALA A 103 12.14 29.59 25.82
CA ALA A 103 11.93 30.62 24.81
C ALA A 103 10.45 30.66 24.40
N THR A 104 9.95 31.77 23.91
CA THR A 104 8.58 31.89 23.40
C THR A 104 8.58 32.42 21.98
N GLU A 105 9.57 33.23 21.62
CA GLU A 105 9.74 33.78 20.29
C GLU A 105 10.36 32.75 19.33
N ARG A 106 9.79 32.64 18.13
CA ARG A 106 10.28 31.72 17.09
C ARG A 106 11.71 32.02 16.70
N LEU A 107 12.03 33.30 16.58
CA LEU A 107 13.38 33.76 16.24
C LEU A 107 14.42 33.26 17.26
N SER A 108 14.11 33.31 18.56
CA SER A 108 15.01 32.84 19.61
C SER A 108 15.28 31.34 19.48
N VAL A 109 14.21 30.53 19.34
CA VAL A 109 14.32 29.07 19.16
C VAL A 109 15.18 28.74 17.94
N LEU A 110 14.92 29.40 16.82
CA LEU A 110 15.64 29.18 15.56
C LEU A 110 17.12 29.61 15.65
N GLN A 111 17.45 30.70 16.34
CA GLN A 111 18.85 31.10 16.54
C GLN A 111 19.58 30.19 17.54
N LEU A 112 18.91 29.75 18.61
CA LEU A 112 19.46 28.78 19.57
C LEU A 112 19.72 27.42 18.91
N ALA A 113 18.78 26.95 18.08
CA ALA A 113 18.95 25.77 17.25
C ALA A 113 20.15 25.92 16.30
N ARG A 114 20.26 27.05 15.60
CA ARG A 114 21.41 27.31 14.70
C ARG A 114 22.75 27.36 15.44
N ALA A 115 22.77 27.78 16.71
CA ALA A 115 23.99 27.80 17.51
C ALA A 115 24.57 26.39 17.73
N ILE A 116 23.73 25.36 17.72
CA ILE A 116 24.13 23.95 17.77
C ILE A 116 24.19 23.27 16.39
N GLY A 117 24.11 24.06 15.32
CA GLY A 117 24.17 23.57 13.94
C GLY A 117 22.85 23.01 13.39
N TYR A 118 21.75 23.12 14.14
CA TYR A 118 20.43 22.68 13.70
C TYR A 118 19.71 23.77 12.91
N GLU A 119 19.16 23.42 11.75
CA GLU A 119 18.21 24.25 11.01
C GLU A 119 16.85 23.55 11.09
N LEU A 120 15.80 24.29 11.40
CA LEU A 120 14.44 23.74 11.49
C LEU A 120 14.07 23.03 10.18
N LYS A 121 13.29 21.94 10.27
CA LYS A 121 12.87 21.23 9.07
C LYS A 121 12.05 22.16 8.17
N PRO A 122 12.43 22.31 6.89
CA PRO A 122 11.83 23.30 6.00
C PRO A 122 10.44 22.93 5.46
N GLY A 123 9.92 21.76 5.85
CA GLY A 123 8.80 21.08 5.21
C GLY A 123 9.22 20.39 3.91
N VAL A 124 8.57 19.29 3.56
CA VAL A 124 8.86 18.48 2.38
C VAL A 124 7.62 18.38 1.49
N ALA A 125 7.84 18.42 0.18
CA ALA A 125 6.78 18.28 -0.80
C ALA A 125 6.31 16.83 -0.90
N ALA A 126 4.99 16.64 -1.03
CA ALA A 126 4.40 15.35 -1.36
C ALA A 126 4.99 14.76 -2.65
N SER A 127 5.04 13.43 -2.72
CA SER A 127 5.51 12.70 -3.90
C SER A 127 4.49 11.64 -4.32
N THR A 128 4.45 11.33 -5.61
CA THR A 128 3.60 10.27 -6.15
C THR A 128 4.12 9.81 -7.51
N TYR A 129 3.43 8.82 -8.12
CA TYR A 129 3.70 8.38 -9.47
C TYR A 129 2.50 8.69 -10.38
N LEU A 130 2.78 9.33 -11.51
CA LEU A 130 1.81 9.67 -12.54
C LEU A 130 1.79 8.60 -13.62
N ALA A 131 0.61 8.13 -13.99
CA ALA A 131 0.35 7.28 -15.15
C ALA A 131 -0.20 8.12 -16.30
N PHE A 132 0.52 8.16 -17.41
CA PHE A 132 0.12 8.88 -18.62
C PHE A 132 -0.59 7.95 -19.62
N THR A 133 -1.61 8.48 -20.28
CA THR A 133 -2.31 7.79 -21.37
C THR A 133 -2.05 8.54 -22.66
N LEU A 134 -1.49 7.86 -23.66
CA LEU A 134 -1.32 8.40 -25.01
C LEU A 134 -2.59 8.22 -25.85
N ASP A 135 -2.70 9.00 -26.92
CA ASP A 135 -3.74 8.81 -27.94
C ASP A 135 -3.62 7.43 -28.59
N ASP A 136 -4.73 6.69 -28.63
CA ASP A 136 -4.78 5.31 -29.14
C ASP A 136 -5.25 5.22 -30.60
N SER A 137 -5.41 6.36 -31.28
CA SER A 137 -5.76 6.39 -32.69
C SER A 137 -4.63 5.82 -33.56
N ALA A 138 -4.99 5.18 -34.67
CA ALA A 138 -4.04 4.58 -35.60
C ALA A 138 -3.03 5.60 -36.18
N ALA A 139 -3.41 6.89 -36.22
CA ALA A 139 -2.57 7.99 -36.70
C ALA A 139 -1.64 8.59 -35.62
N ALA A 140 -1.83 8.25 -34.34
CA ALA A 140 -1.00 8.74 -33.25
C ALA A 140 0.41 8.12 -33.28
N GLN A 141 1.39 8.86 -32.76
CA GLN A 141 2.76 8.38 -32.59
C GLN A 141 2.80 7.19 -31.63
N ALA A 142 3.65 6.20 -31.91
CA ALA A 142 3.82 5.03 -31.05
C ALA A 142 4.51 5.39 -29.72
N GLU A 143 5.35 6.43 -29.72
CA GLU A 143 6.13 6.89 -28.59
C GLU A 143 6.09 8.41 -28.50
N VAL A 144 6.09 8.96 -27.27
CA VAL A 144 6.10 10.40 -26.98
C VAL A 144 7.04 10.66 -25.80
N THR A 145 7.95 11.61 -25.95
CA THR A 145 8.79 12.08 -24.85
C THR A 145 8.02 13.09 -23.99
N ILE A 146 7.91 12.81 -22.69
CA ILE A 146 7.34 13.72 -21.70
C ILE A 146 8.52 14.28 -20.89
N PRO A 147 8.79 15.60 -20.98
CA PRO A 147 9.93 16.20 -20.30
C PRO A 147 9.71 16.27 -18.78
N ALA A 148 10.80 16.32 -18.02
CA ALA A 148 10.82 16.75 -16.63
C ALA A 148 10.21 18.16 -16.52
N GLY A 149 9.52 18.43 -15.42
CA GLY A 149 8.80 19.69 -15.23
C GLY A 149 7.44 19.74 -15.93
N THR A 150 6.95 18.64 -16.50
CA THR A 150 5.58 18.59 -17.03
C THR A 150 4.59 18.75 -15.88
N GLN A 151 3.76 19.80 -15.95
CA GLN A 151 2.88 20.21 -14.87
C GLN A 151 1.51 19.52 -14.94
N VAL A 152 1.11 18.89 -13.83
CA VAL A 152 -0.21 18.28 -13.60
C VAL A 152 -0.86 18.90 -12.38
N GLN A 153 -2.15 19.18 -12.45
CA GLN A 153 -2.92 19.79 -11.37
C GLN A 153 -3.97 18.84 -10.81
N SER A 154 -4.19 18.96 -9.50
CA SER A 154 -5.28 18.27 -8.82
C SER A 154 -6.62 18.97 -9.10
N ILE A 155 -7.69 18.18 -9.12
CA ILE A 155 -9.06 18.68 -9.06
C ILE A 155 -9.45 18.77 -7.58
N PRO A 156 -9.74 19.97 -7.06
CA PRO A 156 -10.21 20.12 -5.68
C PRO A 156 -11.49 19.33 -5.43
N VAL A 157 -11.53 18.56 -4.34
CA VAL A 157 -12.69 17.71 -4.00
C VAL A 157 -13.63 18.45 -3.06
N LYS A 158 -13.08 19.34 -2.21
CA LYS A 158 -13.86 20.15 -1.24
C LYS A 158 -14.04 21.58 -1.72
N LYS A 159 -15.19 22.18 -1.37
CA LYS A 159 -15.47 23.59 -1.67
C LYS A 159 -14.50 24.50 -0.91
N GLY A 160 -13.70 25.29 -1.63
CA GLY A 160 -12.71 26.21 -1.06
C GLY A 160 -11.27 25.68 -1.03
N GLU A 161 -11.05 24.43 -1.43
CA GLU A 161 -9.71 23.85 -1.60
C GLU A 161 -9.03 24.36 -2.88
N ALA A 162 -7.74 24.68 -2.80
CA ALA A 162 -6.96 25.14 -3.94
C ALA A 162 -6.39 23.95 -4.74
N SER A 163 -6.29 24.09 -6.06
CA SER A 163 -5.62 23.10 -6.92
C SER A 163 -4.13 23.06 -6.61
N GLN A 164 -3.60 21.86 -6.41
CA GLN A 164 -2.18 21.62 -6.16
C GLN A 164 -1.47 21.26 -7.47
N THR A 165 -0.25 21.76 -7.66
CA THR A 165 0.52 21.52 -8.90
C THR A 165 1.69 20.59 -8.64
N PHE A 166 1.79 19.55 -9.46
CA PHE A 166 2.87 18.57 -9.46
C PHE A 166 3.67 18.68 -10.75
N GLU A 167 4.96 18.37 -10.66
CA GLU A 167 5.87 18.32 -11.80
C GLU A 167 6.52 16.95 -11.90
N THR A 168 6.66 16.43 -13.13
CA THR A 168 7.41 15.21 -13.41
C THR A 168 8.89 15.40 -13.07
N SER A 169 9.49 14.43 -12.38
CA SER A 169 10.86 14.56 -11.86
C SER A 169 11.95 14.33 -12.91
N THR A 170 11.66 13.56 -13.95
CA THR A 170 12.62 13.16 -14.99
C THR A 170 11.96 13.14 -16.37
N ASP A 171 12.76 13.30 -17.42
CA ASP A 171 12.34 13.01 -18.79
C ASP A 171 11.98 11.52 -18.88
N PHE A 172 10.88 11.19 -19.55
CA PHE A 172 10.51 9.81 -19.79
C PHE A 172 9.85 9.63 -21.16
N VAL A 173 9.98 8.44 -21.74
CA VAL A 173 9.36 8.09 -23.01
C VAL A 173 8.12 7.24 -22.75
N ALA A 174 6.94 7.79 -23.02
CA ALA A 174 5.69 7.06 -22.98
C ALA A 174 5.47 6.30 -24.30
N ARG A 175 4.82 5.13 -24.24
CA ARG A 175 4.49 4.29 -25.39
C ARG A 175 2.99 3.99 -25.44
N ARG A 176 2.41 3.96 -26.63
CA ARG A 176 0.98 3.65 -26.82
C ARG A 176 0.65 2.24 -26.34
N ALA A 177 1.55 1.28 -26.57
CA ALA A 177 1.41 -0.10 -26.11
C ALA A 177 1.30 -0.24 -24.56
N TRP A 178 1.72 0.79 -23.82
CA TRP A 178 1.76 0.80 -22.35
C TRP A 178 0.57 1.50 -21.68
N ASN A 179 -0.42 1.93 -22.47
CA ASN A 179 -1.59 2.67 -21.97
C ASN A 179 -2.38 1.91 -20.90
N ALA A 180 -2.62 0.62 -21.11
CA ALA A 180 -3.33 -0.25 -20.17
C ALA A 180 -2.98 -1.72 -20.43
N ILE A 181 -1.90 -2.19 -19.80
CA ILE A 181 -1.46 -3.58 -19.93
C ILE A 181 -2.37 -4.46 -19.08
N LYS A 182 -2.90 -5.55 -19.64
CA LYS A 182 -3.76 -6.49 -18.92
C LYS A 182 -2.98 -7.75 -18.54
N PRO A 183 -3.18 -8.30 -17.34
CA PRO A 183 -2.74 -9.65 -17.04
C PRO A 183 -3.31 -10.62 -18.06
N ARG A 184 -2.57 -11.69 -18.32
CA ARG A 184 -3.04 -12.79 -19.15
C ARG A 184 -4.27 -13.43 -18.48
N LEU A 185 -5.38 -13.56 -19.20
CA LEU A 185 -6.64 -14.10 -18.69
C LEU A 185 -6.84 -15.59 -19.00
N SER A 186 -6.11 -16.11 -19.99
CA SER A 186 -6.25 -17.49 -20.47
C SER A 186 -4.92 -18.05 -20.97
N ARG A 187 -4.79 -19.38 -20.99
CA ARG A 187 -3.62 -20.11 -21.48
C ARG A 187 -4.03 -21.34 -22.30
N PRO A 188 -3.14 -21.88 -23.14
CA PRO A 188 -3.34 -23.19 -23.73
C PRO A 188 -3.64 -24.23 -22.64
N GLN A 189 -4.76 -24.95 -22.81
CA GLN A 189 -5.17 -25.98 -21.86
C GLN A 189 -4.23 -27.19 -21.91
N ASP A 190 -3.96 -27.79 -20.75
CA ASP A 190 -3.13 -28.98 -20.64
C ASP A 190 -3.95 -30.26 -20.79
N LEU A 191 -3.83 -30.92 -21.94
CA LEU A 191 -4.44 -32.23 -22.25
C LEU A 191 -3.41 -33.37 -22.16
N SER A 192 -2.42 -33.25 -21.27
CA SER A 192 -1.43 -34.29 -21.01
C SER A 192 -2.00 -35.47 -20.21
N LYS A 193 -1.16 -36.48 -19.96
CA LYS A 193 -1.56 -37.71 -19.27
C LYS A 193 -2.13 -37.37 -17.90
N GLY A 194 -3.32 -37.89 -17.59
CA GLY A 194 -4.03 -37.63 -16.35
C GLY A 194 -4.97 -36.43 -16.39
N ALA A 195 -5.01 -35.65 -17.49
CA ALA A 195 -5.98 -34.57 -17.65
C ALA A 195 -7.43 -35.08 -17.53
N LYS A 196 -8.27 -34.31 -16.83
CA LYS A 196 -9.67 -34.64 -16.51
C LYS A 196 -10.67 -33.55 -16.90
N THR A 197 -10.18 -32.43 -17.42
CA THR A 197 -10.98 -31.23 -17.69
C THR A 197 -10.69 -30.74 -19.10
N LEU A 198 -11.72 -30.30 -19.80
CA LEU A 198 -11.65 -29.73 -21.14
C LEU A 198 -12.45 -28.44 -21.17
N TYR A 199 -11.86 -27.41 -21.78
CA TYR A 199 -12.53 -26.16 -22.07
C TYR A 199 -12.88 -26.12 -23.57
N LEU A 200 -14.14 -25.88 -23.87
CA LEU A 200 -14.69 -25.83 -25.23
C LEU A 200 -15.20 -24.42 -25.56
N ALA A 201 -15.00 -24.00 -26.79
CA ALA A 201 -15.48 -22.70 -27.25
C ALA A 201 -17.02 -22.68 -27.33
N GLY A 202 -17.62 -21.63 -26.77
CA GLY A 202 -19.07 -21.42 -26.77
C GLY A 202 -19.82 -22.15 -25.65
N ILE A 203 -21.06 -21.71 -25.43
CA ILE A 203 -21.96 -22.20 -24.37
C ILE A 203 -23.01 -23.20 -24.87
N ASP A 204 -23.24 -23.27 -26.18
CA ASP A 204 -24.19 -24.21 -26.81
C ASP A 204 -23.46 -25.37 -27.51
N THR A 205 -22.73 -26.16 -26.72
CA THR A 205 -22.05 -27.37 -27.22
C THR A 205 -23.00 -28.56 -27.39
N ARG A 206 -24.25 -28.45 -26.91
CA ARG A 206 -25.26 -29.52 -26.83
C ARG A 206 -24.74 -30.79 -26.12
N LEU A 207 -23.70 -30.67 -25.29
CA LEU A 207 -23.15 -31.78 -24.52
C LEU A 207 -24.00 -32.07 -23.30
N GLN A 208 -24.12 -33.35 -22.95
CA GLN A 208 -24.84 -33.81 -21.77
C GLN A 208 -23.99 -34.76 -20.93
N GLN A 209 -24.32 -34.84 -19.65
CA GLN A 209 -23.74 -35.85 -18.78
C GLN A 209 -23.96 -37.25 -19.36
N GLY A 210 -22.88 -38.01 -19.45
CA GLY A 210 -22.87 -39.35 -20.00
C GLY A 210 -22.61 -39.46 -21.50
N ASP A 211 -22.45 -38.34 -22.22
CA ASP A 211 -21.93 -38.33 -23.60
C ASP A 211 -20.49 -38.87 -23.65
N PHE A 212 -20.01 -39.20 -24.84
CA PHE A 212 -18.65 -39.70 -25.05
C PHE A 212 -17.86 -38.73 -25.91
N LEU A 213 -16.73 -38.28 -25.38
CA LEU A 213 -15.72 -37.50 -26.08
C LEU A 213 -14.64 -38.43 -26.63
N LEU A 214 -14.16 -38.13 -27.82
CA LEU A 214 -13.00 -38.73 -28.45
C LEU A 214 -11.90 -37.67 -28.55
N PHE A 215 -10.72 -38.01 -28.07
CA PHE A 215 -9.48 -37.28 -28.26
C PHE A 215 -8.64 -38.07 -29.24
N VAL A 216 -8.36 -37.51 -30.40
CA VAL A 216 -7.60 -38.19 -31.44
C VAL A 216 -6.63 -37.22 -32.10
N GLY A 217 -5.36 -37.63 -32.19
CA GLY A 217 -4.31 -36.83 -32.83
C GLY A 217 -3.95 -37.33 -34.22
N GLU A 218 -3.02 -36.64 -34.86
CA GLU A 218 -2.45 -37.01 -36.16
C GLU A 218 -1.79 -38.39 -36.15
N GLU A 219 -1.38 -38.88 -34.99
CA GLU A 219 -0.76 -40.19 -34.79
C GLU A 219 -1.66 -41.32 -35.29
N ARG A 220 -2.97 -41.30 -34.95
CA ARG A 220 -3.94 -42.32 -35.38
C ARG A 220 -4.32 -42.20 -36.86
N ARG A 221 -4.17 -41.00 -37.44
CA ARG A 221 -4.39 -40.78 -38.89
C ARG A 221 -3.24 -41.31 -39.73
N LYS A 222 -2.00 -41.08 -39.30
CA LYS A 222 -0.78 -41.50 -40.00
C LYS A 222 -0.52 -43.00 -39.83
N GLN A 223 -0.75 -43.52 -38.63
CA GLN A 223 -0.56 -44.93 -38.30
C GLN A 223 -1.85 -45.54 -37.77
N ARG A 224 -2.42 -46.48 -38.53
CA ARG A 224 -3.74 -47.05 -38.23
C ARG A 224 -3.80 -47.81 -36.90
N GLY A 225 -2.72 -48.46 -36.48
CA GLY A 225 -2.62 -49.15 -35.18
C GLY A 225 -1.96 -48.30 -34.09
N SER A 226 -2.10 -46.97 -34.14
CA SER A 226 -1.62 -46.11 -33.05
C SER A 226 -2.66 -46.09 -31.93
N GLU A 227 -2.24 -46.40 -30.71
CA GLU A 227 -3.07 -46.31 -29.50
C GLU A 227 -3.13 -44.91 -28.91
N GLN A 228 -2.53 -43.89 -29.54
CA GLN A 228 -2.56 -42.51 -29.04
C GLN A 228 -3.88 -41.82 -29.38
N TRP A 229 -4.93 -42.26 -28.71
CA TRP A 229 -6.26 -41.69 -28.73
C TRP A 229 -6.97 -42.08 -27.42
N ASP A 230 -8.02 -41.37 -27.06
CA ASP A 230 -8.77 -41.64 -25.84
C ASP A 230 -10.26 -41.42 -26.06
N VAL A 231 -11.09 -42.31 -25.53
CA VAL A 231 -12.53 -42.09 -25.39
C VAL A 231 -12.85 -41.87 -23.92
N ARG A 232 -13.55 -40.78 -23.60
CA ARG A 232 -13.92 -40.43 -22.22
C ARG A 232 -15.40 -40.13 -22.11
N ARG A 233 -16.02 -40.69 -21.08
CA ARG A 233 -17.42 -40.44 -20.77
C ARG A 233 -17.53 -39.18 -19.93
N VAL A 234 -18.35 -38.25 -20.39
CA VAL A 234 -18.60 -36.97 -19.74
C VAL A 234 -19.27 -37.18 -18.38
N LEU A 235 -18.70 -36.60 -17.34
CA LEU A 235 -19.24 -36.61 -15.98
C LEU A 235 -20.02 -35.34 -15.66
N THR A 236 -19.47 -34.16 -15.99
CA THR A 236 -20.15 -32.88 -15.81
C THR A 236 -20.00 -32.01 -17.06
N VAL A 237 -20.98 -31.15 -17.29
CA VAL A 237 -20.99 -30.12 -18.33
C VAL A 237 -21.48 -28.83 -17.67
N GLU A 238 -20.68 -27.78 -17.73
CA GLU A 238 -21.01 -26.47 -17.19
C GLU A 238 -20.76 -25.40 -18.25
N ALA A 239 -21.81 -24.68 -18.63
CA ALA A 239 -21.69 -23.56 -19.55
C ALA A 239 -21.41 -22.27 -18.75
N VAL A 240 -20.29 -21.62 -19.04
CA VAL A 240 -19.89 -20.36 -18.41
C VAL A 240 -20.01 -19.27 -19.46
N ALA A 241 -20.98 -18.39 -19.29
CA ALA A 241 -21.18 -17.24 -20.16
C ALA A 241 -20.26 -16.07 -19.77
N ASP A 242 -19.80 -15.30 -20.75
CA ASP A 242 -19.02 -14.10 -20.49
C ASP A 242 -19.89 -13.03 -19.79
N LYS A 243 -19.35 -12.34 -18.79
CA LYS A 243 -20.06 -11.27 -18.07
C LYS A 243 -20.59 -10.18 -19.01
N ASP A 244 -19.82 -9.83 -20.05
CA ASP A 244 -20.13 -8.73 -20.97
C ASP A 244 -20.83 -9.19 -22.27
N ASN A 245 -20.85 -10.51 -22.55
CA ASN A 245 -21.48 -11.07 -23.72
C ASN A 245 -22.17 -12.41 -23.37
N PRO A 246 -23.49 -12.41 -23.09
CA PRO A 246 -24.23 -13.62 -22.74
C PRO A 246 -24.28 -14.70 -23.83
N GLN A 247 -23.95 -14.35 -25.08
CA GLN A 247 -23.81 -15.31 -26.19
C GLN A 247 -22.35 -15.79 -26.37
N GLY A 248 -21.40 -15.15 -25.70
CA GLY A 248 -20.00 -15.54 -25.58
C GLY A 248 -19.76 -16.43 -24.36
N GLY A 249 -18.54 -16.95 -24.24
CA GLY A 249 -18.12 -17.83 -23.15
C GLY A 249 -17.61 -19.19 -23.61
N TYR A 250 -17.55 -20.12 -22.67
CA TYR A 250 -16.98 -21.45 -22.86
C TYR A 250 -17.77 -22.51 -22.09
N THR A 251 -17.65 -23.75 -22.51
CA THR A 251 -18.20 -24.92 -21.80
C THR A 251 -17.06 -25.69 -21.13
N VAL A 252 -17.19 -25.97 -19.84
CA VAL A 252 -16.28 -26.82 -19.07
C VAL A 252 -16.85 -28.23 -19.01
N VAL A 253 -16.02 -29.20 -19.35
CA VAL A 253 -16.40 -30.62 -19.32
C VAL A 253 -15.41 -31.39 -18.47
N THR A 254 -15.90 -32.26 -17.59
CA THR A 254 -15.03 -33.14 -16.77
C THR A 254 -15.29 -34.62 -17.05
N TRP A 255 -14.29 -35.47 -16.81
CA TRP A 255 -14.39 -36.92 -16.94
C TRP A 255 -13.46 -37.67 -15.97
N GLU A 256 -13.73 -38.96 -15.77
CA GLU A 256 -12.81 -39.91 -15.13
C GLU A 256 -12.90 -41.28 -15.80
N PRO A 257 -11.78 -42.04 -15.90
CA PRO A 257 -10.41 -41.71 -15.48
C PRO A 257 -9.73 -40.69 -16.41
N GLY A 258 -8.60 -40.08 -15.99
CA GLY A 258 -7.87 -39.08 -16.79
C GLY A 258 -7.35 -39.62 -18.13
N LEU A 259 -6.85 -38.74 -19.01
CA LEU A 259 -6.31 -39.12 -20.34
C LEU A 259 -5.09 -40.05 -20.24
N GLY A 260 -4.92 -40.95 -21.20
CA GLY A 260 -3.94 -42.04 -21.19
C GLY A 260 -4.25 -43.15 -20.16
N SER A 261 -3.36 -44.15 -20.10
CA SER A 261 -3.43 -45.26 -19.14
C SER A 261 -2.04 -45.71 -18.70
N ASP A 262 -1.92 -46.29 -17.51
CA ASP A 262 -0.70 -46.95 -17.01
C ASP A 262 -0.69 -48.46 -17.30
N ALA A 263 -1.87 -49.07 -17.43
CA ALA A 263 -2.03 -50.50 -17.67
C ALA A 263 -3.23 -50.76 -18.61
N PRO A 264 -3.00 -51.02 -19.91
CA PRO A 264 -1.71 -50.97 -20.59
C PRO A 264 -1.16 -49.52 -20.67
N PRO A 265 0.17 -49.33 -20.74
CA PRO A 265 0.76 -48.01 -20.82
C PRO A 265 0.45 -47.36 -22.17
N VAL A 266 -0.49 -46.42 -22.18
CA VAL A 266 -0.92 -45.68 -23.36
C VAL A 266 -0.75 -44.19 -23.09
N LYS A 267 -0.08 -43.51 -24.03
CA LYS A 267 0.08 -42.05 -23.99
C LYS A 267 -1.13 -41.41 -24.67
N PRO A 268 -1.65 -40.29 -24.14
CA PRO A 268 -2.67 -39.54 -24.84
C PRO A 268 -2.12 -38.93 -26.14
N PRO A 269 -2.99 -38.61 -27.11
CA PRO A 269 -2.63 -37.91 -28.34
C PRO A 269 -1.97 -36.54 -28.08
N GLN A 270 -1.02 -36.14 -28.94
CA GLN A 270 -0.47 -34.78 -28.90
C GLN A 270 -1.37 -33.82 -29.70
N ASN A 271 -1.71 -32.67 -29.11
CA ASN A 271 -2.59 -31.66 -29.72
C ASN A 271 -3.87 -32.28 -30.32
N PRO A 272 -4.69 -32.98 -29.50
CA PRO A 272 -5.81 -33.75 -30.01
C PRO A 272 -6.87 -32.87 -30.68
N GLU A 273 -7.45 -33.41 -31.74
CA GLU A 273 -8.79 -33.02 -32.13
C GLU A 273 -9.81 -33.69 -31.22
N ILE A 274 -10.87 -32.95 -30.91
CA ILE A 274 -11.88 -33.36 -29.96
C ILE A 274 -13.18 -33.59 -30.72
N TYR A 275 -13.78 -34.74 -30.50
CA TYR A 275 -15.08 -35.09 -31.08
C TYR A 275 -16.04 -35.53 -29.99
N VAL A 276 -17.33 -35.32 -30.22
CA VAL A 276 -18.40 -35.94 -29.44
C VAL A 276 -19.16 -36.93 -30.32
N PHE A 277 -19.45 -38.11 -29.78
CA PHE A 277 -20.31 -39.08 -30.45
C PHE A 277 -21.78 -38.77 -30.19
N ARG A 278 -22.49 -38.26 -31.19
CA ARG A 278 -23.89 -37.83 -31.08
C ARG A 278 -24.89 -38.98 -31.10
N GLN A 279 -24.48 -40.19 -31.52
CA GLN A 279 -25.38 -41.31 -31.69
C GLN A 279 -24.79 -42.63 -31.17
N ARG A 280 -25.61 -43.38 -30.44
CA ARG A 280 -25.33 -44.75 -30.02
C ARG A 280 -26.04 -45.73 -30.95
N ALA A 281 -25.33 -46.77 -31.36
CA ALA A 281 -25.81 -47.85 -32.21
C ALA A 281 -25.46 -49.20 -31.59
N ARG A 282 -26.09 -50.26 -32.08
CA ARG A 282 -25.77 -51.64 -31.74
C ARG A 282 -25.35 -52.39 -32.99
N ARG A 283 -24.76 -53.57 -32.81
CA ARG A 283 -24.48 -54.46 -33.92
C ARG A 283 -25.77 -55.14 -34.38
N PHE A 284 -25.96 -55.30 -35.68
CA PHE A 284 -27.09 -56.07 -36.19
C PHE A 284 -27.07 -57.49 -35.60
N GLY A 285 -28.20 -57.93 -35.04
CA GLY A 285 -28.34 -59.19 -34.33
C GLY A 285 -28.03 -59.17 -32.82
N PHE A 286 -27.81 -58.01 -32.20
CA PHE A 286 -27.62 -57.90 -30.74
C PHE A 286 -28.81 -58.45 -29.93
N ASN A 287 -30.01 -58.32 -30.47
CA ASN A 287 -31.28 -58.79 -29.93
C ASN A 287 -31.73 -60.13 -30.53
N ALA A 288 -30.84 -60.86 -31.21
CA ALA A 288 -31.17 -62.18 -31.76
C ALA A 288 -31.69 -63.11 -30.64
N PRO A 289 -32.67 -63.99 -30.91
CA PRO A 289 -33.12 -64.96 -29.91
C PRO A 289 -31.97 -65.82 -29.36
N ASP A 290 -32.09 -66.34 -28.16
CA ASP A 290 -31.10 -67.26 -27.59
C ASP A 290 -31.05 -68.53 -28.46
N TRP A 291 -29.88 -68.84 -29.03
CA TRP A 291 -29.71 -69.99 -29.91
C TRP A 291 -30.17 -71.28 -29.28
N ARG A 292 -30.03 -71.45 -27.96
CA ARG A 292 -30.45 -72.66 -27.22
C ARG A 292 -31.96 -72.88 -27.32
N THR A 293 -32.74 -71.83 -27.50
CA THR A 293 -34.22 -71.88 -27.61
C THR A 293 -34.72 -72.20 -29.01
N ILE A 294 -33.84 -72.19 -30.02
CA ILE A 294 -34.24 -72.48 -31.42
C ILE A 294 -34.46 -73.98 -31.62
N PRO A 295 -35.58 -74.42 -32.24
CA PRO A 295 -35.86 -75.82 -32.58
C PRO A 295 -34.76 -76.49 -33.42
N LEU A 296 -34.51 -77.78 -33.19
CA LEU A 296 -33.37 -78.52 -33.77
C LEU A 296 -33.43 -78.65 -35.30
N ASP A 297 -34.63 -78.74 -35.86
CA ASP A 297 -34.91 -78.73 -37.30
C ASP A 297 -34.50 -77.41 -37.94
N VAL A 298 -34.91 -76.27 -37.38
CA VAL A 298 -34.50 -74.93 -37.82
C VAL A 298 -32.99 -74.73 -37.70
N LYS A 299 -32.39 -75.24 -36.61
CA LYS A 299 -30.92 -75.19 -36.42
C LYS A 299 -30.15 -75.94 -37.51
N LYS A 300 -30.63 -77.12 -37.90
CA LYS A 300 -30.00 -77.94 -38.95
C LYS A 300 -30.12 -77.27 -40.32
N GLU A 301 -31.27 -76.69 -40.63
CA GLU A 301 -31.47 -75.96 -41.88
C GLU A 301 -30.58 -74.72 -41.95
N TYR A 302 -30.49 -73.97 -40.85
CA TYR A 302 -29.72 -72.74 -40.78
C TYR A 302 -28.20 -72.97 -40.78
N ALA A 303 -27.70 -73.93 -39.99
CA ALA A 303 -26.27 -74.21 -39.88
C ALA A 303 -25.70 -74.94 -41.11
N GLY A 304 -26.57 -75.57 -41.91
CA GLY A 304 -26.16 -76.38 -43.05
C GLY A 304 -25.46 -77.68 -42.62
N ASN A 305 -24.53 -78.16 -43.45
CA ASN A 305 -23.88 -79.45 -43.25
C ASN A 305 -22.75 -79.35 -42.21
N VAL A 306 -23.09 -79.40 -40.93
CA VAL A 306 -22.16 -79.32 -39.79
C VAL A 306 -21.99 -80.66 -39.08
N THR A 307 -20.78 -80.99 -38.64
CA THR A 307 -20.44 -82.23 -37.91
C THR A 307 -20.94 -82.23 -36.46
N SER A 308 -21.06 -81.05 -35.85
CA SER A 308 -21.71 -80.84 -34.56
C SER A 308 -22.44 -79.49 -34.57
N MET A 309 -23.53 -79.39 -33.82
CA MET A 309 -24.31 -78.14 -33.76
C MET A 309 -23.52 -77.09 -32.97
N PRO A 310 -23.32 -75.87 -33.51
CA PRO A 310 -22.58 -74.83 -32.81
C PRO A 310 -23.31 -74.39 -31.53
N PRO A 311 -22.56 -73.92 -30.52
CA PRO A 311 -23.13 -73.47 -29.24
C PRO A 311 -23.88 -72.12 -29.34
N GLU A 312 -23.69 -71.37 -30.44
CA GLU A 312 -24.30 -70.08 -30.75
C GLU A 312 -24.62 -70.02 -32.26
N TRP A 313 -25.38 -69.00 -32.70
CA TRP A 313 -25.69 -68.80 -34.13
C TRP A 313 -24.43 -68.89 -35.04
N PRO A 314 -24.48 -69.59 -36.19
CA PRO A 314 -23.38 -69.58 -37.16
C PRO A 314 -23.05 -68.15 -37.64
N GLY A 315 -21.78 -67.73 -37.53
CA GLY A 315 -21.35 -66.36 -37.87
C GLY A 315 -21.70 -65.31 -36.81
N PHE A 316 -21.89 -65.72 -35.55
CA PHE A 316 -22.24 -64.78 -34.48
C PHE A 316 -21.08 -63.86 -34.04
N GLU A 317 -19.87 -64.40 -34.08
CA GLU A 317 -18.60 -63.70 -33.88
C GLU A 317 -18.28 -62.74 -35.05
N ILE A 318 -17.45 -61.72 -34.79
CA ILE A 318 -16.80 -60.99 -35.88
C ILE A 318 -15.52 -61.74 -36.24
N LYS A 319 -15.43 -62.21 -37.48
CA LYS A 319 -14.20 -62.79 -37.99
C LYS A 319 -13.29 -61.67 -38.47
N GLU A 320 -12.06 -61.65 -37.98
CA GLU A 320 -11.01 -60.81 -38.55
C GLU A 320 -10.75 -61.26 -39.99
N SER A 321 -11.13 -60.41 -40.93
CA SER A 321 -11.02 -60.65 -42.36
C SER A 321 -10.21 -59.53 -43.00
N LYS A 322 -9.68 -59.74 -44.22
CA LYS A 322 -8.97 -58.68 -44.95
C LYS A 322 -9.80 -57.41 -45.15
N LYS A 323 -11.13 -57.50 -45.06
CA LYS A 323 -12.05 -56.36 -45.00
C LYS A 323 -12.68 -56.30 -43.61
N ALA A 324 -12.44 -55.22 -42.88
CA ALA A 324 -13.03 -55.00 -41.56
C ALA A 324 -14.48 -54.53 -41.73
N LEU A 325 -15.42 -55.47 -41.84
CA LEU A 325 -16.84 -55.18 -42.06
C LEU A 325 -17.63 -55.19 -40.75
N LEU A 326 -18.42 -54.15 -40.52
CA LEU A 326 -19.30 -54.02 -39.35
C LEU A 326 -20.71 -53.66 -39.78
N GLU A 327 -21.70 -54.46 -39.36
CA GLU A 327 -23.12 -54.20 -39.61
C GLU A 327 -23.79 -53.66 -38.35
N LEU A 328 -24.41 -52.48 -38.47
CA LEU A 328 -25.17 -51.82 -37.39
C LEU A 328 -26.66 -52.18 -37.47
N ASP A 329 -27.36 -52.10 -36.35
CA ASP A 329 -28.75 -52.53 -36.17
C ASP A 329 -29.81 -51.72 -36.92
N ALA A 330 -29.45 -50.55 -37.44
CA ALA A 330 -30.35 -49.67 -38.18
C ALA A 330 -29.63 -48.90 -39.31
N ALA A 331 -30.40 -48.11 -40.07
CA ALA A 331 -29.87 -47.15 -41.04
C ALA A 331 -29.41 -45.86 -40.34
N TYR A 332 -28.12 -45.54 -40.43
CA TYR A 332 -27.47 -44.38 -39.83
C TYR A 332 -26.84 -43.51 -40.93
N PRO A 333 -27.64 -42.72 -41.68
CA PRO A 333 -27.18 -42.01 -42.88
C PRO A 333 -26.16 -40.90 -42.62
N LYS A 334 -26.04 -40.45 -41.36
CA LYS A 334 -25.04 -39.43 -40.96
C LYS A 334 -23.65 -40.01 -40.68
N ILE A 335 -23.47 -41.33 -40.74
CA ILE A 335 -22.15 -41.95 -40.71
C ILE A 335 -21.56 -41.81 -42.12
N VAL A 336 -20.51 -41.02 -42.25
CA VAL A 336 -19.87 -40.71 -43.55
C VAL A 336 -18.45 -41.29 -43.60
N PRO A 337 -17.86 -41.49 -44.80
CA PRO A 337 -16.45 -41.85 -44.91
C PRO A 337 -15.56 -40.84 -44.17
N GLU A 338 -14.43 -41.31 -43.67
CA GLU A 338 -13.47 -40.58 -42.82
C GLU A 338 -13.97 -40.21 -41.42
N SER A 339 -15.25 -40.44 -41.08
CA SER A 339 -15.73 -40.25 -39.70
C SER A 339 -15.24 -41.34 -38.75
N TRP A 340 -15.16 -40.99 -37.47
CA TRP A 340 -14.77 -41.90 -36.39
C TRP A 340 -15.95 -42.67 -35.83
N ILE A 341 -15.72 -43.93 -35.48
CA ILE A 341 -16.60 -44.74 -34.63
C ILE A 341 -15.78 -45.40 -33.53
N ALA A 342 -16.37 -45.61 -32.35
CA ALA A 342 -15.72 -46.37 -31.27
C ALA A 342 -16.61 -47.54 -30.87
N LEU A 343 -16.00 -48.72 -30.72
CA LEU A 343 -16.68 -49.92 -30.23
C LEU A 343 -16.31 -50.10 -28.77
N LEU A 344 -17.32 -50.28 -27.92
CA LEU A 344 -17.17 -50.44 -26.47
C LEU A 344 -17.71 -51.81 -26.07
N THR A 345 -16.93 -52.53 -25.27
CA THR A 345 -17.32 -53.74 -24.54
C THR A 345 -16.87 -53.58 -23.08
N PRO A 346 -17.37 -54.34 -22.09
CA PRO A 346 -16.96 -54.16 -20.70
C PRO A 346 -15.43 -54.21 -20.54
N GLY A 347 -14.84 -53.10 -20.07
CA GLY A 347 -13.40 -52.98 -19.82
C GLY A 347 -12.52 -52.69 -21.04
N TYR A 348 -13.09 -52.55 -22.25
CA TYR A 348 -12.31 -52.31 -23.45
C TYR A 348 -13.02 -51.43 -24.48
N VAL A 349 -12.25 -50.56 -25.14
CA VAL A 349 -12.70 -49.68 -26.21
C VAL A 349 -11.70 -49.74 -27.35
N GLU A 350 -12.19 -49.69 -28.59
CA GLU A 350 -11.35 -49.64 -29.78
C GLU A 350 -11.90 -48.60 -30.77
N LEU A 351 -11.00 -47.89 -31.44
CA LEU A 351 -11.33 -46.78 -32.33
C LEU A 351 -11.09 -47.14 -33.79
N TYR A 352 -12.10 -46.91 -34.62
CA TYR A 352 -12.05 -47.18 -36.05
C TYR A 352 -12.44 -45.97 -36.88
N ARG A 353 -11.83 -45.85 -38.06
CA ARG A 353 -12.24 -44.86 -39.07
C ARG A 353 -13.04 -45.54 -40.16
N VAL A 354 -14.14 -44.93 -40.57
CA VAL A 354 -15.02 -45.45 -41.62
C VAL A 354 -14.42 -45.19 -43.00
N LEU A 355 -14.09 -46.22 -43.76
CA LEU A 355 -13.65 -46.10 -45.16
C LEU A 355 -14.84 -46.05 -46.12
N LYS A 356 -15.88 -46.84 -45.83
CA LYS A 356 -17.09 -46.91 -46.65
C LYS A 356 -18.30 -47.15 -45.73
N ASN A 357 -19.43 -46.54 -46.08
CA ASN A 357 -20.73 -46.92 -45.54
C ASN A 357 -21.68 -47.28 -46.69
N GLU A 358 -22.56 -48.25 -46.46
CA GLU A 358 -23.66 -48.58 -47.35
C GLU A 358 -24.88 -48.99 -46.51
N THR A 359 -26.07 -48.64 -46.98
CA THR A 359 -27.31 -49.11 -46.36
C THR A 359 -27.78 -50.36 -47.10
N ALA A 360 -28.00 -51.46 -46.38
CA ALA A 360 -28.37 -52.75 -46.96
C ALA A 360 -29.54 -53.39 -46.20
N GLY A 361 -30.37 -54.18 -46.88
CA GLY A 361 -31.30 -55.10 -46.22
C GLY A 361 -30.58 -56.39 -45.87
N VAL A 362 -30.70 -56.85 -44.62
CA VAL A 362 -30.08 -58.09 -44.14
C VAL A 362 -31.12 -58.95 -43.43
N ALA A 363 -31.07 -60.25 -43.72
CA ALA A 363 -31.83 -61.30 -43.04
C ALA A 363 -30.84 -62.31 -42.45
N ASN A 364 -30.61 -62.26 -41.13
CA ASN A 364 -29.65 -63.11 -40.44
C ASN A 364 -30.05 -63.22 -38.95
N PHE A 365 -29.67 -64.32 -38.29
CA PHE A 365 -29.91 -64.59 -36.86
C PHE A 365 -31.40 -64.58 -36.44
N GLY A 366 -32.28 -64.99 -37.36
CA GLY A 366 -33.73 -64.96 -37.16
C GLY A 366 -34.33 -63.55 -37.17
N LEU A 367 -33.58 -62.56 -37.66
CA LEU A 367 -34.00 -61.16 -37.75
C LEU A 367 -33.92 -60.68 -39.20
N THR A 368 -34.79 -59.74 -39.55
CA THR A 368 -34.75 -59.03 -40.83
C THR A 368 -34.80 -57.54 -40.56
N GLY A 369 -34.03 -56.76 -41.31
CA GLY A 369 -33.99 -55.32 -41.11
C GLY A 369 -33.07 -54.61 -42.08
N GLN A 370 -33.15 -53.29 -42.06
CA GLN A 370 -32.25 -52.41 -42.78
C GLN A 370 -31.08 -52.03 -41.87
N VAL A 371 -29.86 -52.29 -42.34
CA VAL A 371 -28.62 -52.10 -41.58
C VAL A 371 -27.72 -51.07 -42.24
N THR A 372 -26.82 -50.49 -41.46
CA THR A 372 -25.67 -49.75 -41.99
C THR A 372 -24.47 -50.68 -41.98
N ARG A 373 -23.95 -51.03 -43.17
CA ARG A 373 -22.72 -51.79 -43.30
C ARG A 373 -21.56 -50.83 -43.49
N LEU A 374 -20.57 -50.96 -42.61
CA LEU A 374 -19.36 -50.15 -42.58
C LEU A 374 -18.15 -51.00 -42.98
N GLU A 375 -17.26 -50.42 -43.78
CA GLU A 375 -15.90 -50.91 -43.97
C GLU A 375 -14.96 -50.01 -43.14
N LEU A 376 -14.20 -50.61 -42.22
CA LEU A 376 -13.33 -49.93 -41.27
C LEU A 376 -11.87 -49.95 -41.73
N ASP A 377 -11.08 -49.01 -41.23
CA ASP A 377 -9.68 -48.82 -41.65
C ASP A 377 -8.72 -49.91 -41.16
N THR A 378 -9.04 -50.58 -40.06
CA THR A 378 -8.27 -51.69 -39.48
C THR A 378 -9.20 -52.80 -38.98
N PRO A 379 -8.83 -54.10 -39.13
CA PRO A 379 -9.55 -55.22 -38.50
C PRO A 379 -9.09 -55.49 -37.06
N GLU A 380 -8.14 -54.71 -36.55
CA GLU A 380 -7.53 -54.87 -35.21
C GLU A 380 -8.58 -55.01 -34.10
N HIS A 381 -8.40 -56.04 -33.28
CA HIS A 381 -9.25 -56.44 -32.13
C HIS A 381 -10.75 -56.53 -32.39
N LEU A 382 -11.18 -56.54 -33.66
CA LEU A 382 -12.59 -56.53 -34.02
C LEU A 382 -13.29 -57.80 -33.51
N SER A 383 -12.55 -58.91 -33.41
CA SER A 383 -13.04 -60.17 -32.85
C SER A 383 -13.39 -60.11 -31.35
N TRP A 384 -12.87 -59.14 -30.59
CA TRP A 384 -13.14 -58.98 -29.15
C TRP A 384 -14.53 -58.39 -28.87
N PHE A 385 -15.17 -57.81 -29.88
CA PHE A 385 -16.45 -57.13 -29.76
C PHE A 385 -17.63 -58.08 -30.00
N GLU A 386 -18.03 -58.78 -28.93
CA GLU A 386 -19.20 -59.65 -28.93
C GLU A 386 -20.49 -58.90 -29.29
N ARG A 387 -21.32 -59.50 -30.14
CA ARG A 387 -22.47 -58.81 -30.76
C ARG A 387 -23.48 -58.24 -29.77
N ARG A 388 -23.73 -58.96 -28.66
CA ARG A 388 -24.72 -58.56 -27.66
C ARG A 388 -24.21 -57.48 -26.71
N GLN A 389 -22.91 -57.50 -26.42
CA GLN A 389 -22.30 -56.61 -25.43
C GLN A 389 -21.78 -55.31 -26.06
N THR A 390 -21.49 -55.33 -27.37
CA THR A 390 -20.91 -54.18 -28.07
C THR A 390 -21.87 -53.01 -28.13
N LEU A 391 -21.40 -51.86 -27.69
CA LEU A 391 -21.98 -50.55 -27.97
C LEU A 391 -21.14 -49.88 -29.06
N VAL A 392 -21.78 -49.33 -30.08
CA VAL A 392 -21.08 -48.59 -31.14
C VAL A 392 -21.40 -47.11 -30.99
N LEU A 393 -20.39 -46.29 -30.77
CA LEU A 393 -20.48 -44.84 -30.75
C LEU A 393 -20.22 -44.32 -32.16
N THR A 394 -21.12 -43.49 -32.67
CA THR A 394 -21.15 -43.04 -34.06
C THR A 394 -21.52 -41.56 -34.15
N GLN A 395 -21.49 -41.00 -35.37
CA GLN A 395 -21.76 -39.58 -35.62
C GLN A 395 -20.84 -38.67 -34.80
N ALA A 396 -19.52 -38.87 -34.96
CA ALA A 396 -18.51 -38.02 -34.36
C ALA A 396 -18.61 -36.59 -34.93
N GLU A 397 -18.92 -35.64 -34.08
CA GLU A 397 -18.98 -34.20 -34.39
C GLU A 397 -17.78 -33.52 -33.74
N GLN A 398 -17.00 -32.77 -34.53
CA GLN A 398 -15.82 -32.07 -34.02
C GLN A 398 -16.23 -30.90 -33.14
N LEU A 399 -15.54 -30.73 -32.02
CA LEU A 399 -15.69 -29.62 -31.08
C LEU A 399 -14.43 -28.75 -31.12
N THR A 400 -14.61 -27.45 -30.95
CA THR A 400 -13.50 -26.49 -30.92
C THR A 400 -13.01 -26.30 -29.47
N PRO A 401 -11.75 -26.64 -29.15
CA PRO A 401 -11.18 -26.33 -27.84
C PRO A 401 -11.10 -24.81 -27.63
N ALA A 402 -11.38 -24.37 -26.40
CA ALA A 402 -11.08 -23.02 -25.92
C ALA A 402 -9.72 -22.98 -25.21
N GLU A 403 -9.22 -21.78 -24.90
CA GLU A 403 -8.15 -21.65 -23.92
C GLU A 403 -8.67 -21.91 -22.50
N GLU A 404 -7.80 -22.41 -21.63
CA GLU A 404 -8.09 -22.53 -20.20
C GLU A 404 -8.03 -21.14 -19.55
N PRO A 405 -9.10 -20.68 -18.88
CA PRO A 405 -9.08 -19.44 -18.10
C PRO A 405 -8.14 -19.56 -16.90
N ILE A 406 -7.46 -18.46 -16.57
CA ILE A 406 -6.60 -18.36 -15.39
C ILE A 406 -7.37 -17.63 -14.29
N PHE A 407 -7.72 -18.33 -13.22
CA PHE A 407 -8.45 -17.77 -12.07
C PHE A 407 -7.54 -17.28 -10.95
N ASP A 408 -6.25 -17.63 -10.98
CA ASP A 408 -5.30 -17.25 -9.95
C ASP A 408 -5.19 -15.71 -9.85
N VAL A 409 -5.31 -15.21 -8.62
CA VAL A 409 -5.10 -13.80 -8.31
C VAL A 409 -3.70 -13.34 -8.75
N VAL A 410 -3.59 -12.06 -9.09
CA VAL A 410 -2.29 -11.45 -9.40
C VAL A 410 -1.62 -11.09 -8.08
N THR A 411 -0.53 -11.79 -7.75
CA THR A 411 0.22 -11.64 -6.50
C THR A 411 1.69 -12.02 -6.68
N GLY A 412 2.50 -11.75 -5.65
CA GLY A 412 3.93 -12.09 -5.64
C GLY A 412 4.76 -11.24 -6.60
N LYS A 413 5.80 -11.85 -7.17
CA LYS A 413 6.83 -11.16 -7.98
C LYS A 413 6.68 -11.34 -9.48
N GLN A 414 5.85 -12.26 -9.95
CA GLN A 414 5.76 -12.58 -11.38
C GLN A 414 4.35 -12.31 -11.87
N ILE A 415 4.24 -11.47 -12.88
CA ILE A 415 2.97 -11.16 -13.52
C ILE A 415 3.08 -11.50 -15.00
N GLU A 416 2.29 -12.49 -15.42
CA GLU A 416 2.08 -12.76 -16.84
C GLU A 416 1.05 -11.77 -17.41
N VAL A 417 1.46 -11.02 -18.43
CA VAL A 417 0.63 -10.05 -19.14
C VAL A 417 0.40 -10.47 -20.58
N ALA A 418 -0.76 -10.13 -21.12
CA ALA A 418 -1.11 -10.40 -22.51
C ALA A 418 -0.38 -9.44 -23.45
N GLY A 419 0.31 -9.96 -24.47
CA GLY A 419 1.12 -9.18 -25.40
C GLY A 419 2.62 -9.26 -25.13
N VAL A 420 3.41 -8.75 -26.08
CA VAL A 420 4.88 -8.77 -26.06
C VAL A 420 5.42 -7.39 -25.72
N PHE A 421 6.07 -7.25 -24.56
CA PHE A 421 6.59 -5.98 -24.05
C PHE A 421 8.10 -6.04 -23.79
N THR A 422 8.90 -6.11 -24.85
CA THR A 422 10.37 -6.20 -24.76
C THR A 422 11.05 -4.91 -24.31
N ASP A 423 10.36 -3.78 -24.39
CA ASP A 423 10.94 -2.45 -24.18
C ASP A 423 10.92 -1.99 -22.72
N LEU A 424 10.32 -2.80 -21.82
CA LEU A 424 10.31 -2.54 -20.38
C LEU A 424 11.70 -2.81 -19.79
N THR A 425 12.28 -1.82 -19.12
CA THR A 425 13.66 -1.90 -18.61
C THR A 425 13.74 -2.16 -17.10
N PRO A 426 14.79 -2.84 -16.60
CA PRO A 426 15.03 -2.97 -15.16
C PRO A 426 15.05 -1.62 -14.43
N GLY A 427 14.40 -1.53 -13.27
CA GLY A 427 14.23 -0.32 -12.47
C GLY A 427 13.11 0.60 -12.92
N GLN A 428 12.43 0.31 -14.05
CA GLN A 428 11.28 1.10 -14.49
C GLN A 428 10.11 0.94 -13.51
N PRO A 429 9.46 2.03 -13.07
CA PRO A 429 8.27 1.95 -12.25
C PRO A 429 7.06 1.47 -13.06
N LEU A 430 6.23 0.64 -12.44
CA LEU A 430 4.93 0.21 -12.90
C LEU A 430 3.91 0.48 -11.81
N ILE A 431 2.67 0.75 -12.20
CA ILE A 431 1.54 0.79 -11.27
C ILE A 431 0.60 -0.37 -11.57
N VAL A 432 0.39 -1.24 -10.58
CA VAL A 432 -0.60 -2.31 -10.64
C VAL A 432 -1.84 -1.82 -9.91
N SER A 433 -2.97 -1.74 -10.60
CA SER A 433 -4.23 -1.25 -10.05
C SER A 433 -5.36 -2.24 -10.33
N GLY A 434 -6.14 -2.57 -9.31
CA GLY A 434 -7.28 -3.48 -9.41
C GLY A 434 -7.97 -3.66 -8.06
N LYS A 435 -9.09 -4.38 -8.04
CA LYS A 435 -9.75 -4.73 -6.77
C LYS A 435 -9.06 -5.88 -6.07
N LEU A 436 -9.06 -5.84 -4.74
CA LEU A 436 -8.61 -6.96 -3.89
C LEU A 436 -9.78 -7.89 -3.56
N SER A 437 -10.99 -7.33 -3.43
CA SER A 437 -12.26 -8.04 -3.27
C SER A 437 -13.31 -7.49 -4.25
N GLU A 438 -14.22 -8.35 -4.72
CA GLU A 438 -15.33 -7.95 -5.61
C GLU A 438 -16.23 -6.88 -4.97
N SER A 439 -16.28 -6.83 -3.63
CA SER A 439 -17.04 -5.85 -2.85
C SER A 439 -16.40 -4.45 -2.80
N ASP A 440 -15.15 -4.31 -3.21
CA ASP A 440 -14.43 -3.03 -3.08
C ASP A 440 -15.02 -2.00 -4.04
N PRO A 441 -15.38 -0.79 -3.57
CA PRO A 441 -16.02 0.22 -4.41
C PRO A 441 -15.04 0.87 -5.41
N LEU A 442 -13.75 0.89 -5.07
CA LEU A 442 -12.68 1.50 -5.87
C LEU A 442 -11.48 0.54 -5.93
N PRO A 443 -10.71 0.55 -7.03
CA PRO A 443 -9.50 -0.25 -7.14
C PRO A 443 -8.41 0.27 -6.20
N THR A 444 -7.63 -0.64 -5.64
CA THR A 444 -6.38 -0.34 -4.93
C THR A 444 -5.25 -0.31 -5.95
N ALA A 445 -4.24 0.53 -5.74
CA ALA A 445 -3.06 0.59 -6.60
C ALA A 445 -1.77 0.46 -5.79
N ALA A 446 -0.76 -0.18 -6.38
CA ALA A 446 0.58 -0.29 -5.83
C ALA A 446 1.63 0.04 -6.90
N VAL A 447 2.67 0.76 -6.49
CA VAL A 447 3.85 1.01 -7.31
C VAL A 447 4.84 -0.12 -7.10
N VAL A 448 5.30 -0.72 -8.19
CA VAL A 448 6.31 -1.79 -8.22
C VAL A 448 7.37 -1.48 -9.27
N PHE A 449 8.54 -2.10 -9.19
CA PHE A 449 9.63 -1.86 -10.14
C PHE A 449 9.98 -3.13 -10.92
N VAL A 450 10.29 -2.98 -12.20
CA VAL A 450 10.70 -4.09 -13.06
C VAL A 450 12.08 -4.60 -12.66
N GLU A 451 12.23 -5.89 -12.40
CA GLU A 451 13.52 -6.55 -12.24
C GLU A 451 14.03 -7.06 -13.58
N GLN A 452 13.18 -7.79 -14.30
CA GLN A 452 13.48 -8.36 -15.59
C GLN A 452 12.18 -8.70 -16.34
N VAL A 453 12.30 -8.90 -17.65
CA VAL A 453 11.19 -9.17 -18.53
C VAL A 453 11.52 -10.39 -19.39
N ILE A 454 10.63 -11.37 -19.38
CA ILE A 454 10.81 -12.63 -20.10
C ILE A 454 9.70 -12.72 -21.16
N SER A 455 10.09 -12.73 -22.43
CA SER A 455 9.14 -12.82 -23.54
C SER A 455 8.73 -14.26 -23.79
N GLY A 456 7.41 -14.50 -23.88
CA GLY A 456 6.80 -15.75 -24.31
C GLY A 456 6.11 -15.59 -25.67
N ALA A 457 5.53 -16.68 -26.17
CA ALA A 457 4.75 -16.66 -27.41
C ALA A 457 3.41 -15.94 -27.17
N GLY A 458 3.34 -14.64 -27.50
CA GLY A 458 2.13 -13.82 -27.38
C GLY A 458 1.84 -13.27 -25.97
N PHE A 459 2.75 -13.47 -25.02
CA PHE A 459 2.66 -12.97 -23.65
C PHE A 459 4.04 -12.55 -23.13
N THR A 460 4.05 -11.84 -22.01
CA THR A 460 5.28 -11.42 -21.34
C THR A 460 5.17 -11.72 -19.85
N THR A 461 6.21 -12.31 -19.26
CA THR A 461 6.33 -12.44 -17.80
C THR A 461 7.17 -11.30 -17.29
N ILE A 462 6.55 -10.40 -16.53
CA ILE A 462 7.24 -9.30 -15.84
C ILE A 462 7.63 -9.81 -14.45
N VAL A 463 8.92 -9.78 -14.14
CA VAL A 463 9.44 -10.08 -12.81
C VAL A 463 9.68 -8.76 -12.08
N LEU A 464 9.19 -8.66 -10.85
CA LEU A 464 9.22 -7.46 -10.02
C LEU A 464 10.36 -7.52 -8.99
N GLN A 465 10.96 -6.37 -8.71
CA GLN A 465 12.00 -6.21 -7.70
C GLN A 465 11.47 -6.41 -6.27
N GLU A 466 12.40 -6.58 -5.32
CA GLU A 466 12.14 -6.58 -3.88
C GLU A 466 11.08 -7.59 -3.42
N GLN A 467 9.90 -7.16 -2.96
CA GLN A 467 8.79 -8.04 -2.53
C GLN A 467 7.68 -8.15 -3.60
N GLY A 468 7.83 -7.48 -4.75
CA GLY A 468 6.78 -7.41 -5.77
C GLY A 468 5.50 -6.79 -5.21
N LEU A 469 4.39 -7.53 -5.30
CA LEU A 469 3.08 -7.12 -4.75
C LEU A 469 2.91 -7.42 -3.25
N GLY A 470 3.91 -8.01 -2.59
CA GLY A 470 3.83 -8.35 -1.16
C GLY A 470 2.65 -9.27 -0.86
N ALA A 471 1.82 -8.88 0.12
CA ALA A 471 0.61 -9.61 0.51
C ALA A 471 -0.63 -9.28 -0.35
N ALA A 472 -0.54 -8.32 -1.27
CA ALA A 472 -1.68 -7.92 -2.10
C ALA A 472 -2.05 -9.04 -3.09
N GLN A 473 -3.36 -9.28 -3.23
CA GLN A 473 -3.93 -10.29 -4.11
C GLN A 473 -5.00 -9.62 -4.96
N TYR A 474 -4.64 -9.24 -6.18
CA TYR A 474 -5.57 -8.53 -7.07
C TYR A 474 -6.40 -9.52 -7.89
N ILE A 475 -7.68 -9.21 -8.06
CA ILE A 475 -8.57 -9.95 -8.96
C ILE A 475 -8.07 -9.77 -10.39
N ARG A 476 -7.62 -10.85 -11.01
CA ARG A 476 -6.90 -10.84 -12.29
C ARG A 476 -7.67 -10.14 -13.41
N SER A 477 -8.97 -10.40 -13.55
CA SER A 477 -9.85 -9.77 -14.55
C SER A 477 -10.06 -8.28 -14.33
N GLU A 478 -9.97 -7.81 -13.08
CA GLU A 478 -10.12 -6.40 -12.71
C GLU A 478 -8.78 -5.65 -12.58
N THR A 479 -7.67 -6.32 -12.87
CA THR A 479 -6.33 -5.75 -12.73
C THR A 479 -5.87 -5.09 -14.03
N THR A 480 -5.21 -3.94 -13.91
CA THR A 480 -4.57 -3.18 -14.98
C THR A 480 -3.17 -2.76 -14.54
N LEU A 481 -2.20 -2.90 -15.43
CA LEU A 481 -0.84 -2.46 -15.24
C LEU A 481 -0.59 -1.21 -16.10
N TYR A 482 -0.13 -0.14 -15.47
CA TYR A 482 0.34 1.07 -16.16
C TYR A 482 1.86 1.03 -16.23
N ALA A 483 2.40 1.23 -17.43
CA ALA A 483 3.85 1.30 -17.65
C ALA A 483 4.35 2.67 -18.14
N ASN A 484 3.44 3.55 -18.57
CA ASN A 484 3.71 4.97 -18.82
C ASN A 484 3.76 5.75 -17.50
N VAL A 485 4.65 5.32 -16.60
CA VAL A 485 4.70 5.78 -15.21
C VAL A 485 5.96 6.60 -14.98
N VAL A 486 5.81 7.74 -14.30
CA VAL A 486 6.94 8.61 -13.91
C VAL A 486 6.70 9.18 -12.51
N ALA A 487 7.76 9.33 -11.74
CA ALA A 487 7.70 10.01 -10.45
C ALA A 487 7.37 11.50 -10.63
N ALA A 488 6.57 12.04 -9.73
CA ALA A 488 6.24 13.45 -9.67
C ALA A 488 6.24 13.93 -8.22
N THR A 489 6.50 15.22 -8.04
CA THR A 489 6.54 15.85 -6.72
C THR A 489 5.74 17.13 -6.73
N HIS A 490 5.21 17.52 -5.57
CA HIS A 490 4.48 18.77 -5.41
C HIS A 490 5.39 19.99 -5.58
N GLY A 491 4.89 21.05 -6.21
CA GLY A 491 5.55 22.34 -6.37
C GLY A 491 5.69 22.76 -7.84
N GLU A 492 5.76 24.07 -8.07
CA GLU A 492 5.88 24.69 -9.39
C GLU A 492 7.24 25.37 -9.57
N THR A 493 7.93 25.06 -10.67
CA THR A 493 9.22 25.66 -11.02
C THR A 493 9.07 27.14 -11.40
N THR A 494 9.93 27.97 -10.83
CA THR A 494 10.04 29.40 -11.12
C THR A 494 11.52 29.77 -11.32
N THR A 495 11.79 30.71 -12.24
CA THR A 495 13.12 31.26 -12.48
C THR A 495 13.07 32.77 -12.36
N GLU A 496 14.04 33.35 -11.65
CA GLU A 496 14.11 34.79 -11.44
C GLU A 496 15.54 35.31 -11.23
N ALA A 497 15.76 36.59 -11.56
CA ALA A 497 16.92 37.34 -11.13
C ALA A 497 16.72 37.80 -9.67
N LEU A 498 17.66 37.40 -8.81
CA LEU A 498 17.69 37.78 -7.40
C LEU A 498 18.29 39.18 -7.21
N GLY A 499 19.27 39.54 -8.03
CA GLY A 499 19.86 40.87 -8.03
C GLY A 499 21.30 40.92 -8.55
N SER A 500 21.96 42.02 -8.23
CA SER A 500 23.30 42.38 -8.67
C SER A 500 24.33 42.11 -7.57
N GLY A 501 25.36 41.33 -7.86
CA GLY A 501 26.49 41.12 -6.96
C GLY A 501 27.42 42.33 -6.90
N ASP A 502 28.07 42.52 -5.75
CA ASP A 502 29.10 43.54 -5.50
C ASP A 502 30.33 42.92 -4.83
N GLY A 503 31.42 42.69 -5.56
CA GLY A 503 32.62 42.03 -5.04
C GLY A 503 33.32 42.76 -3.89
N SER A 504 32.99 44.03 -3.62
CA SER A 504 33.51 44.75 -2.46
C SER A 504 32.84 44.34 -1.14
N ARG A 505 31.61 43.79 -1.20
CA ARG A 505 30.78 43.52 -0.01
C ARG A 505 30.82 42.05 0.41
N PRO A 506 31.23 41.74 1.65
CA PRO A 506 31.15 40.38 2.19
C PRO A 506 29.70 40.00 2.56
N HIS A 507 29.43 38.69 2.65
CA HIS A 507 28.18 38.12 3.17
C HIS A 507 26.90 38.68 2.53
N GLN A 508 26.95 38.98 1.23
CA GLN A 508 25.77 39.46 0.51
C GLN A 508 24.63 38.44 0.60
N ARG A 509 23.41 38.97 0.67
CA ARG A 509 22.18 38.22 0.89
C ARG A 509 21.13 38.62 -0.12
N PHE A 510 20.40 37.64 -0.64
CA PHE A 510 19.29 37.86 -1.56
C PHE A 510 18.09 37.02 -1.12
N LYS A 511 16.93 37.66 -1.07
CA LYS A 511 15.65 37.03 -0.73
C LYS A 511 15.03 36.44 -2.00
N LEU A 512 14.52 35.21 -1.92
CA LEU A 512 13.68 34.65 -2.99
C LEU A 512 12.35 35.41 -3.03
N LYS A 513 11.84 35.76 -4.23
CA LYS A 513 10.62 36.58 -4.35
C LYS A 513 9.35 35.77 -4.08
N LYS A 514 9.39 34.46 -4.27
CA LYS A 514 8.29 33.54 -3.93
C LYS A 514 8.69 32.63 -2.77
N ALA A 515 7.70 32.30 -1.95
CA ALA A 515 7.80 31.39 -0.82
C ALA A 515 6.52 30.54 -0.78
N PRO A 516 6.55 29.34 -0.15
CA PRO A 516 7.72 28.67 0.42
C PRO A 516 8.62 28.00 -0.64
N LEU A 517 9.92 27.87 -0.34
CA LEU A 517 10.88 27.13 -1.17
C LEU A 517 10.63 25.63 -1.06
N THR A 518 10.53 24.94 -2.19
CA THR A 518 10.31 23.50 -2.22
C THR A 518 11.56 22.70 -1.85
N TYR A 519 11.38 21.80 -0.87
CA TYR A 519 12.29 20.70 -0.57
C TYR A 519 11.63 19.37 -0.93
N VAL A 520 12.42 18.44 -1.45
CA VAL A 520 11.99 17.09 -1.80
C VAL A 520 12.66 16.07 -0.90
N SER A 521 12.03 14.91 -0.70
CA SER A 521 12.63 13.80 0.04
C SER A 521 13.96 13.38 -0.60
N ALA A 522 15.00 13.18 0.20
CA ALA A 522 16.33 12.86 -0.28
C ALA A 522 17.10 11.93 0.68
N LYS A 523 18.11 11.24 0.15
CA LYS A 523 19.03 10.34 0.91
C LYS A 523 20.09 11.13 1.69
N THR A 524 19.68 12.18 2.39
CA THR A 524 20.54 13.01 3.23
C THR A 524 20.24 12.73 4.70
N PRO A 525 21.14 13.07 5.65
CA PRO A 525 20.84 12.91 7.08
C PRO A 525 19.58 13.63 7.55
N THR A 526 19.23 14.76 6.91
CA THR A 526 18.00 15.52 7.20
C THR A 526 16.77 15.00 6.46
N GLY A 527 16.94 14.08 5.52
CA GLY A 527 15.86 13.54 4.68
C GLY A 527 15.30 14.46 3.61
N ALA A 528 15.87 15.66 3.45
CA ALA A 528 15.41 16.66 2.51
C ALA A 528 16.56 17.24 1.67
N ALA A 529 16.25 17.56 0.41
CA ALA A 529 17.11 18.33 -0.48
C ALA A 529 16.33 19.48 -1.10
N THR A 530 16.99 20.63 -1.23
CA THR A 530 16.39 21.80 -1.87
C THR A 530 16.28 21.59 -3.38
N THR A 531 15.29 22.25 -3.99
CA THR A 531 15.17 22.38 -5.45
C THR A 531 15.91 23.60 -5.99
N LEU A 532 16.49 24.43 -5.11
CA LEU A 532 17.14 25.67 -5.47
C LEU A 532 18.47 25.43 -6.20
N THR A 533 18.58 26.02 -7.38
CA THR A 533 19.84 26.19 -8.10
C THR A 533 20.13 27.68 -8.26
N VAL A 534 21.28 28.12 -7.74
CA VAL A 534 21.74 29.51 -7.91
C VAL A 534 22.86 29.55 -8.94
N ARG A 535 22.74 30.48 -9.90
CA ARG A 535 23.78 30.78 -10.88
C ARG A 535 24.21 32.23 -10.78
N VAL A 536 25.53 32.44 -10.75
CA VAL A 536 26.14 33.77 -10.79
C VAL A 536 26.89 33.93 -12.09
N SER A 537 26.50 34.91 -12.91
CA SER A 537 27.02 35.09 -14.27
C SER A 537 26.95 33.80 -15.10
N SER A 538 25.82 33.07 -14.99
CA SER A 538 25.56 31.76 -15.60
C SER A 538 26.34 30.57 -15.05
N VAL A 539 27.26 30.77 -14.09
CA VAL A 539 28.02 29.71 -13.42
C VAL A 539 27.23 29.19 -12.22
N ALA A 540 27.02 27.88 -12.12
CA ALA A 540 26.35 27.27 -10.98
C ALA A 540 27.22 27.35 -9.72
N TRP A 541 26.63 27.83 -8.63
CA TRP A 541 27.24 27.80 -7.30
C TRP A 541 26.68 26.62 -6.51
N ALA A 542 27.45 26.08 -5.56
CA ALA A 542 27.05 24.92 -4.78
C ALA A 542 26.43 25.34 -3.44
N GLU A 543 25.28 24.75 -3.10
CA GLU A 543 24.71 24.90 -1.77
C GLU A 543 25.53 24.11 -0.74
N ARG A 544 25.77 24.73 0.42
CA ARG A 544 26.37 24.09 1.60
C ARG A 544 25.52 24.36 2.84
N PRO A 545 25.53 23.49 3.86
CA PRO A 545 24.87 23.77 5.15
C PRO A 545 25.54 24.94 5.91
N SER A 546 26.85 25.07 5.75
CA SER A 546 27.68 26.11 6.36
C SER A 546 28.82 26.52 5.44
N LEU A 547 29.25 27.78 5.55
CA LEU A 547 30.45 28.30 4.87
C LEU A 547 31.72 28.14 5.71
N TYR A 548 31.62 27.64 6.94
CA TYR A 548 32.73 27.60 7.89
C TYR A 548 33.97 26.87 7.34
N ALA A 549 33.76 25.78 6.61
CA ALA A 549 34.81 24.96 6.00
C ALA A 549 35.05 25.27 4.50
N ALA A 550 34.47 26.35 3.97
CA ALA A 550 34.64 26.72 2.57
C ALA A 550 35.92 27.54 2.36
N GLU A 551 36.67 27.24 1.31
CA GLU A 551 37.88 27.98 0.96
C GLU A 551 37.55 29.37 0.38
N PRO A 552 38.48 30.34 0.42
CA PRO A 552 38.27 31.72 -0.03
C PRO A 552 37.70 31.90 -1.44
N ASN A 553 37.95 30.93 -2.34
CA ASN A 553 37.54 30.97 -3.74
C ASN A 553 36.41 29.99 -4.07
N ASP A 554 35.89 29.27 -3.09
CA ASP A 554 34.82 28.31 -3.33
C ASP A 554 33.51 29.03 -3.65
N ALA A 555 32.94 28.73 -4.81
CA ALA A 555 31.64 29.24 -5.27
C ALA A 555 30.48 28.55 -4.52
N ASN A 556 30.40 28.81 -3.21
CA ASN A 556 29.41 28.22 -2.32
C ASN A 556 28.40 29.26 -1.80
N TYR A 557 27.18 28.83 -1.53
CA TYR A 557 26.18 29.62 -0.81
C TYR A 557 25.50 28.79 0.28
N VAL A 558 24.87 29.47 1.24
CA VAL A 558 23.98 28.85 2.24
C VAL A 558 22.59 29.42 2.09
N VAL A 559 21.57 28.57 2.30
CA VAL A 559 20.17 29.00 2.38
C VAL A 559 19.78 29.14 3.84
N ARG A 560 19.04 30.20 4.17
CA ARG A 560 18.45 30.41 5.48
C ARG A 560 16.96 30.67 5.33
N ILE A 561 16.16 29.92 6.06
CA ILE A 561 14.71 30.09 6.08
C ILE A 561 14.34 30.95 7.29
N ALA A 562 13.51 31.95 7.06
CA ALA A 562 12.94 32.79 8.10
C ALA A 562 11.61 32.21 8.59
N ASP A 563 11.08 32.80 9.66
CA ASP A 563 9.82 32.35 10.27
C ASP A 563 8.63 32.34 9.28
N ASP A 564 8.56 33.37 8.43
CA ASP A 564 7.52 33.52 7.40
C ASP A 564 7.69 32.59 6.18
N GLY A 565 8.56 31.58 6.27
CA GLY A 565 8.88 30.66 5.16
C GLY A 565 9.75 31.29 4.06
N THR A 566 10.18 32.55 4.24
CA THR A 566 11.07 33.21 3.28
C THR A 566 12.45 32.55 3.27
N ALA A 567 12.90 32.12 2.10
CA ALA A 567 14.28 31.69 1.89
C ALA A 567 15.19 32.88 1.51
N THR A 568 16.35 32.97 2.16
CA THR A 568 17.41 33.93 1.88
C THR A 568 18.70 33.19 1.55
N VAL A 569 19.27 33.48 0.38
CA VAL A 569 20.58 32.99 -0.05
C VAL A 569 21.66 33.90 0.50
N ARG A 570 22.69 33.35 1.15
CA ARG A 570 23.84 34.09 1.68
C ARG A 570 25.16 33.56 1.10
N PHE A 571 26.00 34.48 0.65
CA PHE A 571 27.31 34.19 0.05
C PHE A 571 28.48 34.40 1.02
N GLY A 572 29.69 34.03 0.57
CA GLY A 572 30.93 34.14 1.35
C GLY A 572 31.44 35.56 1.56
N ASP A 573 32.48 35.67 2.37
CA ASP A 573 33.20 36.92 2.67
C ASP A 573 34.59 37.00 2.03
N GLY A 574 34.96 36.02 1.20
CA GLY A 574 36.29 35.89 0.60
C GLY A 574 37.34 35.29 1.54
N LYS A 575 36.94 34.78 2.71
CA LYS A 575 37.76 33.91 3.57
C LYS A 575 37.07 32.57 3.74
N GLN A 576 35.78 32.60 4.07
CA GLN A 576 34.87 31.48 4.19
C GLN A 576 33.91 31.50 2.98
N GLY A 577 34.38 30.95 1.87
CA GLY A 577 33.70 30.99 0.58
C GLY A 577 33.95 32.27 -0.23
N ALA A 578 33.76 32.18 -1.55
CA ALA A 578 33.94 33.27 -2.49
C ALA A 578 32.96 34.42 -2.28
N ARG A 579 33.44 35.63 -2.55
CA ARG A 579 32.58 36.82 -2.75
C ARG A 579 31.93 36.75 -4.11
N LEU A 580 30.76 37.38 -4.23
CA LEU A 580 30.12 37.53 -5.52
C LEU A 580 30.95 38.43 -6.44
N PRO A 581 31.16 38.06 -7.72
CA PRO A 581 31.66 39.00 -8.70
C PRO A 581 30.68 40.17 -8.91
N THR A 582 31.21 41.36 -9.12
CA THR A 582 30.40 42.55 -9.44
C THR A 582 29.73 42.38 -10.80
N GLY A 583 28.42 42.58 -10.87
CA GLY A 583 27.65 42.49 -12.10
C GLY A 583 26.25 43.06 -11.96
N GLN A 584 25.53 43.20 -13.08
CA GLN A 584 24.12 43.61 -13.08
C GLN A 584 23.22 42.39 -13.25
N GLU A 585 22.27 42.21 -12.33
CA GLU A 585 21.33 41.07 -12.32
C GLU A 585 22.00 39.71 -12.56
N ASN A 586 23.26 39.61 -12.15
CA ASN A 586 24.09 38.45 -12.45
C ASN A 586 23.79 37.28 -11.51
N VAL A 587 23.03 37.48 -10.43
CA VAL A 587 22.60 36.41 -9.53
C VAL A 587 21.19 35.98 -9.92
N THR A 588 21.08 34.75 -10.42
CA THR A 588 19.82 34.13 -10.86
C THR A 588 19.55 32.88 -10.06
N ALA A 589 18.27 32.59 -9.82
CA ALA A 589 17.83 31.40 -9.11
C ALA A 589 16.71 30.70 -9.89
N THR A 590 16.80 29.37 -9.94
CA THR A 590 15.70 28.49 -10.36
C THR A 590 15.36 27.61 -9.18
N TYR A 591 14.10 27.57 -8.80
CA TYR A 591 13.62 26.81 -7.64
C TYR A 591 12.14 26.48 -7.81
N ARG A 592 11.61 25.62 -6.94
CA ARG A 592 10.19 25.29 -6.92
C ARG A 592 9.48 25.93 -5.74
N VAL A 593 8.19 26.19 -5.91
CA VAL A 593 7.30 26.79 -4.90
C VAL A 593 6.17 25.83 -4.58
N GLY A 594 5.99 25.53 -3.29
CA GLY A 594 4.98 24.60 -2.78
C GLY A 594 5.61 23.44 -2.00
N ILE A 595 5.12 23.21 -0.78
CA ILE A 595 5.55 22.16 0.17
C ILE A 595 4.37 21.78 1.04
N GLY A 596 4.58 20.83 1.95
CA GLY A 596 3.66 20.58 3.04
C GLY A 596 2.55 19.59 2.70
N GLN A 597 1.79 19.24 3.72
CA GLN A 597 0.69 18.26 3.67
C GLN A 597 -0.45 18.71 2.76
N VAL A 598 -0.54 20.00 2.43
CA VAL A 598 -1.45 20.50 1.39
C VAL A 598 -1.22 19.85 0.02
N GLY A 599 -0.03 19.29 -0.23
CA GLY A 599 0.28 18.53 -1.43
C GLY A 599 -0.22 17.07 -1.42
N GLU A 600 -0.67 16.53 -0.29
CA GLU A 600 -1.14 15.14 -0.17
C GLU A 600 -2.55 14.99 -0.75
N VAL A 601 -2.59 14.82 -2.06
CA VAL A 601 -3.83 14.63 -2.82
C VAL A 601 -4.16 13.15 -2.96
N GLY A 602 -5.44 12.81 -2.90
CA GLY A 602 -5.91 11.43 -3.00
C GLY A 602 -5.62 10.77 -4.35
N ALA A 603 -5.78 9.44 -4.40
CA ALA A 603 -5.69 8.68 -5.64
C ALA A 603 -6.69 9.20 -6.69
N GLY A 604 -6.22 9.38 -7.93
CA GLY A 604 -6.99 9.88 -9.07
C GLY A 604 -7.23 11.39 -9.11
N ALA A 605 -6.78 12.15 -8.10
CA ALA A 605 -7.01 13.58 -8.02
C ALA A 605 -6.21 14.39 -9.07
N LEU A 606 -5.00 13.95 -9.42
CA LEU A 606 -4.11 14.60 -10.40
C LEU A 606 -4.47 14.18 -11.82
N SER A 607 -5.31 14.97 -12.48
CA SER A 607 -5.85 14.62 -13.81
C SER A 607 -5.80 15.74 -14.85
N LEU A 608 -5.43 16.97 -14.45
CA LEU A 608 -5.40 18.12 -15.35
C LEU A 608 -3.97 18.44 -15.79
N LEU A 609 -3.68 18.28 -17.08
CA LEU A 609 -2.41 18.75 -17.67
C LEU A 609 -2.47 20.27 -17.90
N LYS A 610 -1.61 21.03 -17.23
CA LYS A 610 -1.53 22.50 -17.40
C LYS A 610 -0.99 22.87 -18.77
N THR A 611 0.04 22.17 -19.22
CA THR A 611 0.52 22.18 -20.60
C THR A 611 0.50 20.75 -21.10
N ARG A 612 -0.32 20.45 -22.11
CA ARG A 612 -0.45 19.09 -22.65
C ARG A 612 0.64 18.83 -23.71
N PRO A 613 1.57 17.88 -23.48
CA PRO A 613 2.50 17.44 -24.53
C PRO A 613 1.73 16.82 -25.70
N LEU A 614 2.22 17.01 -26.93
CA LEU A 614 1.57 16.47 -28.14
C LEU A 614 1.52 14.94 -28.07
N GLY A 615 0.36 14.34 -28.39
CA GLY A 615 0.15 12.89 -28.36
C GLY A 615 -0.29 12.32 -27.00
N VAL A 616 -0.28 13.13 -25.93
CA VAL A 616 -0.81 12.74 -24.61
C VAL A 616 -2.31 13.02 -24.54
N ARG A 617 -3.11 11.99 -24.22
CA ARG A 617 -4.56 12.10 -24.01
C ARG A 617 -4.91 12.53 -22.59
N GLY A 618 -4.23 11.96 -21.59
CA GLY A 618 -4.56 12.19 -20.18
C GLY A 618 -3.46 11.74 -19.23
N VAL A 619 -3.67 12.05 -17.95
CA VAL A 619 -2.79 11.67 -16.84
C VAL A 619 -3.66 11.36 -15.62
N THR A 620 -3.20 10.48 -14.76
CA THR A 620 -3.81 10.17 -13.46
C THR A 620 -2.74 9.76 -12.45
N ASN A 621 -3.00 9.88 -11.16
CA ASN A 621 -2.19 9.27 -10.09
C ASN A 621 -2.98 8.13 -9.43
N PRO A 622 -2.84 6.86 -9.87
CA PRO A 622 -3.62 5.77 -9.26
C PRO A 622 -3.28 5.54 -7.78
N VAL A 623 -2.07 5.94 -7.34
CA VAL A 623 -1.67 5.98 -5.93
C VAL A 623 -1.79 7.41 -5.42
N ALA A 624 -2.19 7.59 -4.16
CA ALA A 624 -2.24 8.91 -3.52
C ALA A 624 -0.84 9.55 -3.46
N ALA A 625 -0.79 10.87 -3.30
CA ALA A 625 0.45 11.55 -2.99
C ALA A 625 0.70 11.53 -1.48
N SER A 626 1.92 11.20 -1.07
CA SER A 626 2.31 10.99 0.33
C SER A 626 3.73 11.48 0.60
N GLY A 627 4.13 11.39 1.87
CA GLY A 627 5.48 11.71 2.34
C GLY A 627 5.77 13.20 2.41
N ALA A 628 4.72 14.03 2.47
CA ALA A 628 4.87 15.45 2.72
C ALA A 628 5.07 15.71 4.21
N GLU A 629 5.66 16.86 4.54
CA GLU A 629 5.75 17.34 5.92
C GLU A 629 5.62 18.86 5.89
N ASP A 630 4.85 19.41 6.82
CA ASP A 630 4.79 20.86 6.99
C ASP A 630 6.09 21.40 7.63
N PRO A 631 6.40 22.70 7.48
CA PRO A 631 7.52 23.31 8.19
C PRO A 631 7.46 23.07 9.69
N GLU A 632 8.60 22.79 10.30
CA GLU A 632 8.67 22.39 11.70
C GLU A 632 8.08 23.45 12.64
N THR A 633 7.24 22.99 13.58
CA THR A 633 6.68 23.84 14.62
C THR A 633 7.70 24.16 15.71
N LEU A 634 7.41 25.16 16.54
CA LEU A 634 8.30 25.50 17.66
C LEU A 634 8.38 24.42 18.73
N GLU A 635 7.29 23.71 18.96
CA GLU A 635 7.24 22.65 19.97
C GLU A 635 8.05 21.45 19.51
N SER A 636 7.92 21.05 18.24
CA SER A 636 8.72 20.00 17.62
C SER A 636 10.22 20.34 17.64
N ALA A 637 10.59 21.58 17.27
CA ALA A 637 11.98 22.02 17.25
C ALA A 637 12.66 21.97 18.63
N ARG A 638 11.92 22.15 19.73
CA ARG A 638 12.48 22.03 21.10
C ARG A 638 12.88 20.61 21.45
N THR A 639 12.17 19.64 20.92
CA THR A 639 12.41 18.22 21.15
C THR A 639 13.48 17.71 20.18
N ASN A 640 13.43 18.12 18.91
CA ASN A 640 14.29 17.60 17.84
C ASN A 640 15.69 18.22 17.84
N ALA A 641 15.82 19.54 18.05
CA ALA A 641 17.12 20.21 17.93
C ALA A 641 18.19 19.66 18.90
N PRO A 642 17.88 19.33 20.17
CA PRO A 642 18.86 18.69 21.06
C PRO A 642 19.29 17.28 20.62
N GLN A 643 18.43 16.53 19.95
CA GLN A 643 18.70 15.14 19.55
C GLN A 643 19.83 15.05 18.52
N THR A 644 19.97 16.03 17.64
CA THR A 644 21.03 16.00 16.60
C THR A 644 22.45 16.13 17.17
N VAL A 645 22.59 16.72 18.36
CA VAL A 645 23.88 16.81 19.06
C VAL A 645 24.26 15.48 19.72
N LEU A 646 23.27 14.61 20.00
CA LEU A 646 23.50 13.30 20.62
C LEU A 646 24.03 12.27 19.62
N THR A 647 23.64 12.36 18.33
CA THR A 647 23.98 11.37 17.31
C THR A 647 25.28 11.67 16.55
N LEU A 648 25.74 12.93 16.46
CA LEU A 648 26.99 13.34 15.79
C LEU A 648 27.19 12.68 14.39
N ASP A 649 26.13 12.62 13.59
CA ASP A 649 26.09 12.01 12.25
C ASP A 649 26.46 10.50 12.19
N ARG A 650 26.34 9.77 13.30
CA ARG A 650 26.50 8.32 13.37
C ARG A 650 25.36 7.69 14.17
N ILE A 651 24.91 6.51 13.75
CA ILE A 651 23.86 5.77 14.47
C ILE A 651 24.39 4.44 14.97
N VAL A 652 24.52 4.33 16.30
CA VAL A 652 25.14 3.18 16.97
C VAL A 652 24.18 2.56 17.99
N SER A 653 23.64 3.38 18.89
CA SER A 653 22.71 2.95 19.93
C SER A 653 21.28 2.80 19.38
N LEU A 654 20.43 2.02 20.04
CA LEU A 654 19.02 1.90 19.66
C LEU A 654 18.30 3.26 19.67
N GLN A 655 18.67 4.14 20.61
CA GLN A 655 18.12 5.50 20.68
C GLN A 655 18.59 6.33 19.48
N ASP A 656 19.84 6.18 19.03
CA ASP A 656 20.36 6.92 17.87
C ASP A 656 19.56 6.59 16.60
N PHE A 657 19.14 5.33 16.44
CA PHE A 657 18.28 4.92 15.32
C PHE A 657 16.91 5.60 15.38
N THR A 658 16.29 5.68 16.56
CA THR A 658 15.02 6.39 16.77
C THR A 658 15.18 7.89 16.51
N ASP A 659 16.20 8.52 17.09
CA ASP A 659 16.45 9.97 16.98
C ASP A 659 16.80 10.38 15.55
N PHE A 660 17.64 9.60 14.85
CA PHE A 660 17.99 9.86 13.45
C PHE A 660 16.78 9.77 12.53
N ALA A 661 15.95 8.74 12.70
CA ALA A 661 14.75 8.58 11.88
C ALA A 661 13.66 9.60 12.23
N ASN A 662 13.51 10.01 13.50
CA ASN A 662 12.61 11.10 13.90
C ASN A 662 13.06 12.46 13.34
N ALA A 663 14.38 12.68 13.25
CA ALA A 663 14.95 13.88 12.63
C ALA A 663 14.85 13.88 11.09
N PHE A 664 14.55 12.73 10.47
CA PHE A 664 14.38 12.61 9.03
C PHE A 664 13.09 13.31 8.58
N ALA A 665 13.16 14.06 7.49
CA ALA A 665 11.99 14.78 6.98
C ALA A 665 10.98 13.84 6.28
N GLY A 666 9.69 14.05 6.53
CA GLY A 666 8.57 13.20 6.11
C GLY A 666 8.20 12.11 7.13
N VAL A 667 9.03 11.86 8.15
CA VAL A 667 8.75 10.87 9.20
C VAL A 667 8.07 11.55 10.38
N GLY A 668 6.90 11.06 10.79
CA GLY A 668 6.13 11.59 11.91
C GLY A 668 6.39 10.87 13.23
N LYS A 669 6.60 9.54 13.18
CA LYS A 669 6.88 8.74 14.37
C LYS A 669 7.76 7.53 14.06
N VAL A 670 8.64 7.19 15.00
CA VAL A 670 9.53 6.03 14.91
C VAL A 670 9.55 5.25 16.21
N GLN A 671 9.64 3.93 16.10
CA GLN A 671 10.07 3.07 17.21
C GLN A 671 11.16 2.10 16.71
N ALA A 672 12.35 2.18 17.31
CA ALA A 672 13.39 1.17 17.13
C ALA A 672 13.30 0.10 18.23
N THR A 673 13.27 -1.17 17.84
CA THR A 673 13.28 -2.33 18.74
C THR A 673 14.40 -3.29 18.39
N ALA A 674 15.17 -3.72 19.39
CA ALA A 674 16.21 -4.72 19.20
C ALA A 674 15.62 -6.14 19.32
N ILE A 675 15.63 -6.89 18.23
CA ILE A 675 15.11 -8.25 18.11
C ILE A 675 16.26 -9.24 17.95
N ARG A 676 16.27 -10.28 18.79
CA ARG A 676 17.30 -11.33 18.71
C ARG A 676 16.83 -12.48 17.82
N GLN A 677 17.57 -12.76 16.75
CA GLN A 677 17.36 -13.92 15.89
C GLN A 677 18.57 -14.87 15.99
N GLY A 678 18.44 -15.88 16.85
CA GLY A 678 19.57 -16.75 17.21
C GLY A 678 20.66 -15.95 17.92
N GLU A 679 21.87 -15.95 17.37
CA GLU A 679 23.01 -15.17 17.90
C GLU A 679 23.09 -13.74 17.35
N ARG A 680 22.30 -13.41 16.31
CA ARG A 680 22.30 -12.09 15.68
C ARG A 680 21.32 -11.13 16.35
N LEU A 681 21.75 -9.89 16.54
CA LEU A 681 20.89 -8.77 16.93
C LEU A 681 20.44 -8.04 15.68
N LEU A 682 19.13 -7.98 15.46
CA LEU A 682 18.49 -7.23 14.39
C LEU A 682 17.81 -6.00 15.01
N ILE A 683 18.00 -4.83 14.42
CA ILE A 683 17.31 -3.61 14.82
C ILE A 683 16.12 -3.44 13.88
N HIS A 684 14.91 -3.54 14.42
CA HIS A 684 13.68 -3.33 13.67
C HIS A 684 13.20 -1.90 13.92
N LEU A 685 13.11 -1.09 12.87
CA LEU A 685 12.54 0.25 12.91
C LEU A 685 11.13 0.21 12.33
N THR A 686 10.15 0.56 13.15
CA THR A 686 8.78 0.83 12.72
C THR A 686 8.59 2.33 12.52
N ILE A 687 8.04 2.74 11.37
CA ILE A 687 7.83 4.16 11.02
C ILE A 687 6.39 4.45 10.62
N ALA A 688 5.97 5.70 10.84
CA ALA A 688 4.81 6.35 10.24
C ALA A 688 5.24 7.66 9.58
N ASP A 689 4.55 8.09 8.52
CA ASP A 689 4.82 9.41 7.94
C ASP A 689 4.33 10.56 8.86
N ALA A 690 4.59 11.80 8.46
CA ALA A 690 4.21 13.00 9.20
C ALA A 690 2.69 13.19 9.31
N SER A 691 1.91 12.61 8.40
CA SER A 691 0.44 12.64 8.40
C SER A 691 -0.16 11.55 9.29
N GLY A 692 0.65 10.57 9.71
CA GLY A 692 0.24 9.45 10.54
C GLY A 692 -0.23 8.24 9.75
N ASP A 693 0.05 8.22 8.44
CA ASP A 693 -0.32 7.15 7.53
C ASP A 693 0.81 6.10 7.38
N PRO A 694 0.45 4.85 7.01
CA PRO A 694 1.43 3.80 6.70
C PRO A 694 2.30 4.17 5.50
N VAL A 695 3.60 3.86 5.58
CA VAL A 695 4.57 4.15 4.52
C VAL A 695 4.84 2.90 3.69
N ALA A 696 4.56 2.92 2.39
CA ALA A 696 4.82 1.77 1.53
C ALA A 696 6.34 1.61 1.28
N SER A 697 6.81 0.37 1.10
CA SER A 697 8.24 0.12 0.85
C SER A 697 8.76 0.72 -0.46
N SER A 698 7.86 0.99 -1.41
CA SER A 698 8.17 1.65 -2.68
C SER A 698 8.09 3.18 -2.62
N ASP A 699 7.66 3.76 -1.49
CA ASP A 699 7.59 5.22 -1.33
C ASP A 699 8.98 5.84 -1.28
N ALA A 700 9.09 7.07 -1.81
CA ALA A 700 10.36 7.81 -1.81
C ALA A 700 10.88 8.02 -0.39
N LEU A 701 9.98 8.30 0.58
CA LEU A 701 10.32 8.44 2.00
C LEU A 701 11.02 7.19 2.53
N PHE A 702 10.44 6.02 2.31
CA PHE A 702 10.98 4.73 2.78
C PHE A 702 12.36 4.44 2.17
N LEU A 703 12.47 4.55 0.85
CA LEU A 703 13.72 4.28 0.12
C LEU A 703 14.83 5.27 0.49
N ASN A 704 14.48 6.54 0.71
CA ASN A 704 15.44 7.57 1.07
C ASN A 704 15.92 7.43 2.52
N LEU A 705 15.00 7.17 3.45
CA LEU A 705 15.34 6.90 4.85
C LEU A 705 16.23 5.66 4.95
N ARG A 706 15.89 4.59 4.23
CA ARG A 706 16.71 3.38 4.19
C ARG A 706 18.13 3.67 3.71
N GLY A 707 18.26 4.41 2.61
CA GLY A 707 19.57 4.82 2.09
C GLY A 707 20.37 5.70 3.05
N ALA A 708 19.71 6.62 3.76
CA ALA A 708 20.35 7.48 4.75
C ALA A 708 20.81 6.71 5.99
N ILE A 709 19.98 5.78 6.49
CA ILE A 709 20.33 4.87 7.58
C ILE A 709 21.53 4.00 7.18
N ASP A 710 21.50 3.41 5.98
CA ASP A 710 22.59 2.55 5.48
C ASP A 710 23.92 3.31 5.33
N ALA A 711 23.87 4.62 5.05
CA ALA A 711 25.06 5.47 4.97
C ALA A 711 25.61 5.90 6.34
N ALA A 712 24.75 5.98 7.38
CA ALA A 712 25.11 6.49 8.71
C ALA A 712 25.42 5.39 9.74
N ARG A 713 24.90 4.17 9.55
CA ARG A 713 25.04 3.06 10.50
C ARG A 713 26.37 2.31 10.37
N ASP A 714 26.69 1.53 11.41
CA ASP A 714 27.70 0.47 11.29
C ASP A 714 27.27 -0.57 10.23
N PRO A 715 28.10 -0.87 9.21
CA PRO A 715 27.79 -1.89 8.20
C PRO A 715 27.48 -3.28 8.76
N ALA A 716 27.99 -3.63 9.94
CA ALA A 716 27.76 -4.91 10.60
C ALA A 716 26.39 -4.99 11.28
N ALA A 717 25.74 -3.87 11.58
CA ALA A 717 24.38 -3.87 12.11
C ALA A 717 23.41 -4.45 11.08
N VAL A 718 22.41 -5.22 11.51
CA VAL A 718 21.34 -5.67 10.62
C VAL A 718 20.10 -4.87 10.95
N VAL A 719 19.65 -4.06 10.01
CA VAL A 719 18.49 -3.17 10.19
C VAL A 719 17.37 -3.64 9.28
N GLU A 720 16.16 -3.72 9.83
CA GLU A 720 14.92 -3.95 9.09
C GLU A 720 14.02 -2.73 9.29
N LEU A 721 13.60 -2.11 8.19
CA LEU A 721 12.69 -0.97 8.20
C LEU A 721 11.31 -1.48 7.79
N ALA A 722 10.27 -1.12 8.53
CA ALA A 722 8.90 -1.49 8.23
C ALA A 722 7.92 -0.36 8.58
N SER A 723 6.79 -0.33 7.89
CA SER A 723 5.65 0.47 8.33
C SER A 723 5.00 -0.12 9.57
N PHE A 724 4.20 0.68 10.28
CA PHE A 724 3.38 0.22 11.40
C PHE A 724 2.11 -0.52 10.95
N THR A 725 1.48 -1.23 11.90
CA THR A 725 0.14 -1.79 11.72
C THR A 725 -0.91 -0.81 12.26
N PRO A 726 -1.75 -0.20 11.41
CA PRO A 726 -2.78 0.73 11.86
C PRO A 726 -3.95 -0.03 12.50
N LEU A 727 -4.32 0.39 13.70
CA LEU A 727 -5.48 -0.08 14.44
C LEU A 727 -6.37 1.10 14.80
N THR A 728 -7.68 0.91 14.72
CA THR A 728 -8.65 1.91 15.19
C THR A 728 -9.60 1.31 16.21
N PHE A 729 -10.05 2.13 17.16
CA PHE A 729 -11.07 1.76 18.13
C PHE A 729 -12.26 2.71 18.09
N ARG A 730 -13.36 2.23 18.66
CA ARG A 730 -14.58 3.00 18.91
C ARG A 730 -14.99 2.87 20.37
N LEU A 731 -15.78 3.83 20.82
CA LEU A 731 -16.34 3.87 22.14
C LEU A 731 -17.82 4.23 22.11
N LYS A 732 -18.55 3.75 23.10
CA LYS A 732 -19.89 4.19 23.42
C LYS A 732 -19.96 4.59 24.88
N ALA A 733 -20.49 5.78 25.17
CA ALA A 733 -20.60 6.25 26.53
C ALA A 733 -21.90 7.03 26.79
N THR A 734 -22.38 6.92 28.02
CA THR A 734 -23.47 7.73 28.56
C THR A 734 -22.87 8.78 29.50
N VAL A 735 -23.12 10.05 29.20
CA VAL A 735 -22.51 11.19 29.91
C VAL A 735 -23.58 11.99 30.62
N GLN A 736 -23.41 12.17 31.93
CA GLN A 736 -24.21 13.09 32.72
C GLN A 736 -23.54 14.45 32.74
N TYR A 737 -24.27 15.49 32.36
CA TYR A 737 -23.76 16.86 32.30
C TYR A 737 -24.66 17.84 33.05
N ASP A 738 -24.08 18.96 33.47
CA ASP A 738 -24.76 20.05 34.16
C ASP A 738 -25.69 20.79 33.21
N SER A 739 -26.99 20.84 33.55
CA SER A 739 -28.03 21.46 32.74
C SER A 739 -27.84 22.95 32.44
N ARG A 740 -26.90 23.63 33.12
CA ARG A 740 -26.53 25.03 32.82
C ARG A 740 -25.73 25.19 31.54
N TYR A 741 -25.09 24.12 31.05
CA TYR A 741 -24.37 24.11 29.77
C TYR A 741 -25.29 23.66 28.64
N LEU A 742 -25.03 24.10 27.41
CA LEU A 742 -25.74 23.63 26.23
C LEU A 742 -25.24 22.23 25.84
N GLU A 743 -26.15 21.29 25.55
CA GLU A 743 -25.80 19.91 25.17
C GLU A 743 -24.83 19.87 23.97
N ALA A 744 -25.10 20.71 22.96
CA ALA A 744 -24.28 20.78 21.75
C ALA A 744 -22.83 21.20 22.04
N ASP A 745 -22.62 22.13 22.96
CA ASP A 745 -21.29 22.64 23.32
C ASP A 745 -20.52 21.58 24.12
N VAL A 746 -21.18 20.89 25.06
CA VAL A 746 -20.57 19.80 25.83
C VAL A 746 -20.22 18.62 24.93
N ARG A 747 -21.11 18.25 24.00
CA ARG A 747 -20.85 17.20 23.00
C ARG A 747 -19.64 17.56 22.15
N ALA A 748 -19.60 18.76 21.58
CA ALA A 748 -18.49 19.21 20.75
C ALA A 748 -17.17 19.24 21.54
N ALA A 749 -17.18 19.69 22.79
CA ALA A 749 -16.00 19.71 23.65
C ALA A 749 -15.52 18.30 24.04
N LEU A 750 -16.43 17.34 24.24
CA LEU A 750 -16.09 15.94 24.47
C LEU A 750 -15.45 15.30 23.23
N GLU A 751 -16.07 15.49 22.07
CA GLU A 751 -15.55 14.99 20.79
C GLU A 751 -14.16 15.58 20.50
N ASP A 752 -13.97 16.89 20.69
CA ASP A 752 -12.68 17.58 20.52
C ASP A 752 -11.61 17.06 21.51
N ALA A 753 -11.96 16.91 22.79
CA ALA A 753 -11.03 16.40 23.81
C ALA A 753 -10.60 14.95 23.52
N LEU A 754 -11.54 14.08 23.11
CA LEU A 754 -11.26 12.70 22.75
C LEU A 754 -10.41 12.60 21.48
N HIS A 755 -10.77 13.34 20.43
CA HIS A 755 -9.98 13.37 19.20
C HIS A 755 -8.57 13.92 19.44
N THR A 756 -8.41 14.91 20.33
CA THR A 756 -7.10 15.48 20.69
C THR A 756 -6.26 14.49 21.51
N ALA A 757 -6.83 13.87 22.55
CA ALA A 757 -6.10 12.96 23.43
C ALA A 757 -5.67 11.66 22.73
N PHE A 758 -6.49 11.17 21.79
CA PHE A 758 -6.21 9.96 21.02
C PHE A 758 -5.74 10.25 19.57
N ALA A 759 -5.26 11.46 19.32
CA ALA A 759 -4.66 11.86 18.05
C ALA A 759 -3.31 11.17 17.80
N PHE A 760 -2.90 11.11 16.53
CA PHE A 760 -1.59 10.62 16.13
C PHE A 760 -0.45 11.29 16.91
N SER A 761 -0.49 12.60 17.13
CA SER A 761 0.56 13.36 17.84
C SER A 761 0.65 13.04 19.34
N ALA A 762 -0.41 12.51 19.96
CA ALA A 762 -0.50 12.24 21.40
C ALA A 762 -0.27 10.75 21.77
N ARG A 763 -0.36 9.85 20.79
CA ARG A 763 -0.31 8.39 21.00
C ARG A 763 1.02 7.79 20.56
N GLU A 764 1.62 6.91 21.35
CA GLU A 764 2.86 6.22 21.01
C GLU A 764 2.64 4.82 20.41
N PHE A 765 3.63 4.33 19.65
CA PHE A 765 3.62 2.95 19.16
C PHE A 765 3.59 1.95 20.32
N GLY A 766 2.72 0.94 20.24
CA GLY A 766 2.56 -0.05 21.30
C GLY A 766 1.83 0.46 22.54
N GLN A 767 1.29 1.69 22.54
CA GLN A 767 0.52 2.22 23.67
C GLN A 767 -0.91 1.67 23.67
N PRO A 768 -1.33 0.95 24.73
CA PRO A 768 -2.70 0.45 24.84
C PRO A 768 -3.70 1.57 25.16
N VAL A 769 -4.99 1.33 24.93
CA VAL A 769 -6.07 2.23 25.36
C VAL A 769 -6.81 1.57 26.52
N THR A 770 -7.04 2.31 27.61
CA THR A 770 -7.80 1.82 28.77
C THR A 770 -9.12 2.57 28.92
N ALA A 771 -10.11 1.90 29.51
CA ALA A 771 -11.38 2.56 29.87
C ALA A 771 -11.16 3.75 30.83
N ALA A 772 -10.21 3.63 31.77
CA ALA A 772 -9.92 4.68 32.74
C ALA A 772 -9.36 5.95 32.08
N GLU A 773 -8.45 5.80 31.12
CA GLU A 773 -7.89 6.91 30.33
C GLU A 773 -8.99 7.67 29.57
N ILE A 774 -9.92 6.95 28.92
CA ILE A 774 -11.05 7.57 28.22
C ILE A 774 -11.93 8.36 29.19
N MET A 775 -12.28 7.75 30.33
CA MET A 775 -13.13 8.40 31.34
C MET A 775 -12.45 9.65 31.93
N GLU A 776 -11.14 9.61 32.17
CA GLU A 776 -10.36 10.76 32.65
C GLU A 776 -10.40 11.93 31.67
N VAL A 777 -10.19 11.66 30.38
CA VAL A 777 -10.28 12.68 29.32
C VAL A 777 -11.68 13.29 29.30
N MET A 778 -12.73 12.46 29.35
CA MET A 778 -14.11 12.95 29.35
C MET A 778 -14.46 13.75 30.61
N HIS A 779 -13.96 13.37 31.79
CA HIS A 779 -14.15 14.11 33.05
C HIS A 779 -13.39 15.44 33.10
N SER A 780 -12.36 15.62 32.27
CA SER A 780 -11.64 16.90 32.18
C SER A 780 -12.46 18.02 31.51
N VAL A 781 -13.52 17.66 30.77
CA VAL A 781 -14.37 18.62 30.06
C VAL A 781 -15.30 19.35 31.02
N ALA A 782 -15.28 20.68 30.97
CA ALA A 782 -16.14 21.53 31.80
C ALA A 782 -17.63 21.22 31.56
N GLY A 783 -18.38 21.01 32.64
CA GLY A 783 -19.80 20.68 32.59
C GLY A 783 -20.11 19.18 32.67
N VAL A 784 -19.12 18.30 32.56
CA VAL A 784 -19.30 16.85 32.76
C VAL A 784 -19.32 16.52 34.25
N ILE A 785 -20.34 15.76 34.69
CA ILE A 785 -20.54 15.35 36.09
C ILE A 785 -20.17 13.88 36.29
N ALA A 786 -20.63 13.01 35.39
CA ALA A 786 -20.35 11.58 35.42
C ALA A 786 -20.29 11.00 34.01
N VAL A 787 -19.54 9.91 33.87
CA VAL A 787 -19.36 9.19 32.60
C VAL A 787 -19.53 7.71 32.90
N ASP A 788 -20.36 7.04 32.12
CA ASP A 788 -20.49 5.59 32.10
C ASP A 788 -20.07 5.09 30.71
N LEU A 789 -19.03 4.26 30.66
CA LEU A 789 -18.49 3.74 29.40
C LEU A 789 -19.16 2.42 29.07
N ASP A 790 -20.10 2.46 28.12
CA ASP A 790 -20.93 1.34 27.71
C ASP A 790 -20.15 0.33 26.84
N GLU A 791 -19.30 0.83 25.93
CA GLU A 791 -18.51 0.01 25.01
C GLU A 791 -17.12 0.60 24.76
N LEU A 792 -16.12 -0.28 24.66
CA LEU A 792 -14.79 0.01 24.14
C LEU A 792 -14.36 -1.19 23.28
N ALA A 793 -14.17 -0.98 21.98
CA ALA A 793 -13.92 -2.07 21.04
C ALA A 793 -13.06 -1.66 19.84
N TYR A 794 -12.34 -2.61 19.25
CA TYR A 794 -11.67 -2.43 17.96
C TYR A 794 -12.67 -2.25 16.82
N VAL A 795 -12.37 -1.31 15.92
CA VAL A 795 -12.95 -1.25 14.57
C VAL A 795 -12.07 -2.05 13.62
N VAL A 796 -10.76 -1.76 13.62
CA VAL A 796 -9.74 -2.55 12.94
C VAL A 796 -8.91 -3.26 14.00
N ALA A 797 -9.03 -4.59 14.04
CA ALA A 797 -8.38 -5.43 15.05
C ALA A 797 -6.98 -5.90 14.60
N PRO A 798 -6.06 -6.18 15.53
CA PRO A 798 -4.77 -6.77 15.20
C PRO A 798 -4.96 -8.14 14.53
N PRO A 799 -4.10 -8.51 13.57
CA PRO A 799 -4.20 -9.79 12.86
C PRO A 799 -4.17 -10.94 13.86
N SER A 800 -5.24 -11.74 13.91
CA SER A 800 -5.37 -12.81 14.89
C SER A 800 -4.34 -13.91 14.61
N THR A 801 -3.40 -14.11 15.52
CA THR A 801 -2.64 -15.35 15.57
C THR A 801 -3.57 -16.48 16.03
N ALA A 802 -3.40 -17.69 15.48
CA ALA A 802 -4.27 -18.85 15.67
C ALA A 802 -4.32 -19.44 17.11
N THR A 803 -4.09 -18.62 18.13
CA THR A 803 -3.97 -19.01 19.54
C THR A 803 -5.12 -18.45 20.40
N GLN A 804 -6.34 -18.37 19.84
CA GLN A 804 -7.57 -18.03 20.61
C GLN A 804 -8.43 -19.25 20.98
N LYS A 805 -7.89 -20.48 20.99
CA LYS A 805 -8.63 -21.64 21.54
C LYS A 805 -8.78 -21.63 23.07
N THR A 806 -8.17 -20.69 23.78
CA THR A 806 -8.22 -20.61 25.26
C THR A 806 -9.12 -19.52 25.83
N LEU A 807 -9.66 -18.59 25.03
CA LEU A 807 -10.63 -17.59 25.52
C LEU A 807 -12.10 -18.04 25.43
N GLY A 808 -12.40 -19.12 24.71
CA GLY A 808 -13.76 -19.67 24.59
C GLY A 808 -14.33 -20.22 25.90
N LEU A 809 -13.48 -20.57 26.88
CA LEU A 809 -13.92 -21.10 28.18
C LEU A 809 -14.27 -20.02 29.21
N VAL A 810 -13.82 -18.77 29.02
CA VAL A 810 -14.12 -17.67 29.96
C VAL A 810 -15.36 -16.88 29.53
N LYS A 811 -15.71 -16.87 28.23
CA LYS A 811 -16.89 -16.15 27.71
C LYS A 811 -18.23 -16.77 28.14
N ALA A 812 -18.25 -18.06 28.52
CA ALA A 812 -19.46 -18.75 28.94
C ALA A 812 -19.93 -18.43 30.37
N ILE A 813 -19.12 -17.74 31.20
CA ILE A 813 -19.44 -17.49 32.61
C ILE A 813 -19.85 -16.02 32.88
N ARG A 814 -19.64 -15.09 31.94
CA ARG A 814 -19.92 -13.64 32.11
C ARG A 814 -21.26 -13.14 31.56
N ALA A 815 -22.23 -14.02 31.33
CA ALA A 815 -23.57 -13.61 30.92
C ALA A 815 -24.40 -13.08 32.12
N ARG A 816 -24.06 -11.89 32.65
CA ARG A 816 -25.03 -11.01 33.36
C ARG A 816 -24.62 -9.59 33.77
N ASN A 817 -23.42 -9.09 33.45
CA ASN A 817 -23.10 -7.66 33.52
C ASN A 817 -22.24 -7.30 32.30
N VAL A 818 -22.79 -6.51 31.38
CA VAL A 818 -22.07 -6.03 30.18
C VAL A 818 -21.21 -4.85 30.62
N THR A 819 -20.01 -5.13 31.14
CA THR A 819 -18.97 -4.11 31.32
C THR A 819 -18.17 -4.03 30.03
N ALA A 820 -17.90 -2.83 29.51
CA ALA A 820 -16.97 -2.60 28.41
C ALA A 820 -15.63 -3.32 28.66
N ASP A 821 -14.93 -3.74 27.58
CA ASP A 821 -13.57 -4.26 27.72
C ASP A 821 -12.70 -3.18 28.40
N ALA A 822 -12.03 -3.54 29.50
CA ALA A 822 -11.30 -2.55 30.31
C ALA A 822 -10.01 -2.04 29.63
N LEU A 823 -9.54 -2.75 28.61
CA LEU A 823 -8.24 -2.55 27.97
C LEU A 823 -8.28 -3.07 26.52
N LEU A 824 -7.83 -2.24 25.59
CA LEU A 824 -7.47 -2.63 24.22
C LEU A 824 -5.94 -2.76 24.12
N PRO A 825 -5.40 -4.00 24.08
CA PRO A 825 -3.95 -4.23 24.10
C PRO A 825 -3.33 -3.97 22.73
N VAL A 826 -2.22 -3.22 22.72
CA VAL A 826 -1.44 -2.85 21.55
C VAL A 826 0.00 -3.24 21.83
N HIS A 827 0.75 -3.59 20.80
CA HIS A 827 2.07 -4.16 20.97
C HIS A 827 3.16 -3.42 20.17
N ALA A 828 4.34 -3.32 20.78
CA ALA A 828 5.57 -2.97 20.07
C ALA A 828 5.97 -4.07 19.07
N ALA A 829 6.93 -3.74 18.20
CA ALA A 829 7.46 -4.68 17.23
C ALA A 829 7.98 -5.96 17.92
N ARG A 830 7.57 -7.13 17.42
CA ARG A 830 7.84 -8.42 18.08
C ARG A 830 7.91 -9.57 17.09
N VAL A 831 8.54 -10.68 17.51
CA VAL A 831 8.56 -11.91 16.71
C VAL A 831 7.32 -12.75 17.04
N VAL A 832 6.56 -13.09 16.00
CA VAL A 832 5.38 -13.96 16.06
C VAL A 832 5.53 -15.02 14.98
N ASP A 833 5.46 -16.30 15.34
CA ASP A 833 5.59 -17.43 14.39
C ASP A 833 6.82 -17.35 13.47
N LYS A 834 7.97 -16.91 14.01
CA LYS A 834 9.24 -16.67 13.30
C LYS A 834 9.23 -15.52 12.28
N THR A 835 8.16 -14.75 12.20
CA THR A 835 8.08 -13.51 11.42
C THR A 835 8.15 -12.31 12.36
N ILE A 836 8.75 -11.21 11.91
CA ILE A 836 8.71 -9.96 12.67
C ILE A 836 7.42 -9.23 12.31
N GLN A 837 6.59 -8.96 13.32
CA GLN A 837 5.44 -8.09 13.22
C GLN A 837 5.88 -6.68 13.63
N PRO A 838 5.60 -5.64 12.83
CA PRO A 838 5.94 -4.27 13.18
C PRO A 838 5.11 -3.78 14.38
N ALA A 839 5.48 -2.63 14.92
CA ALA A 839 4.71 -2.02 15.99
C ALA A 839 3.29 -1.66 15.53
N GLU A 840 2.34 -1.77 16.46
CA GLU A 840 0.94 -1.42 16.25
C GLU A 840 0.69 0.01 16.78
N LEU A 841 -0.16 0.78 16.09
CA LEU A 841 -0.61 2.09 16.55
C LEU A 841 -2.14 2.10 16.63
N LEU A 842 -2.67 2.39 17.82
CA LEU A 842 -4.11 2.43 18.07
C LEU A 842 -4.60 3.86 18.20
N LEU A 843 -5.47 4.26 17.28
CA LEU A 843 -6.08 5.60 17.21
C LEU A 843 -7.60 5.52 17.31
N LEU A 844 -8.24 6.62 17.71
CA LEU A 844 -9.70 6.73 17.70
C LEU A 844 -10.21 6.83 16.26
N ASP A 845 -11.19 6.00 15.90
CA ASP A 845 -11.83 6.07 14.58
C ASP A 845 -12.55 7.42 14.40
N GLN A 846 -12.49 8.01 13.21
CA GLN A 846 -13.12 9.32 12.93
C GLN A 846 -14.63 9.32 13.22
N ASN A 847 -15.30 8.18 13.05
CA ASN A 847 -16.73 8.01 13.36
C ASN A 847 -16.93 7.07 14.56
N GLY A 848 -15.90 6.89 15.38
CA GLY A 848 -15.85 5.93 16.48
C GLY A 848 -16.45 6.40 17.79
N ILE A 849 -17.08 7.58 17.84
CA ILE A 849 -17.63 8.16 19.07
C ILE A 849 -19.17 8.06 19.05
N ASP A 850 -19.75 7.30 19.98
CA ASP A 850 -21.21 7.26 20.23
C ASP A 850 -21.51 7.76 21.65
N LEU A 851 -22.03 8.99 21.77
CA LEU A 851 -22.32 9.64 23.07
C LEU A 851 -23.80 9.87 23.28
N THR A 852 -24.31 9.35 24.39
CA THR A 852 -25.64 9.66 24.93
C THR A 852 -25.51 10.67 26.07
N LEU A 853 -25.96 11.92 25.87
CA LEU A 853 -25.91 12.95 26.91
C LEU A 853 -27.22 13.00 27.70
N VAL A 854 -27.12 13.06 29.03
CA VAL A 854 -28.24 13.15 29.96
C VAL A 854 -28.04 14.34 30.88
N SER A 855 -28.94 15.31 30.83
CA SER A 855 -28.87 16.49 31.71
C SER A 855 -29.33 16.15 33.13
N ILE A 856 -28.63 16.66 34.14
CA ILE A 856 -29.10 16.68 35.52
C ILE A 856 -29.37 18.14 35.94
N PRO A 857 -30.52 18.43 36.57
CA PRO A 857 -30.88 19.79 37.02
C PRO A 857 -29.90 20.37 38.05
#